data_AF-A0A957KS78-F1
#
_entry.id   AF-A0A957KS78-F1
#
_cell.length_a   1.000
_cell.length_b   1.000
_cell.length_c   1.000
_cell.angle_alpha   90.00
_cell.angle_beta   90.00
_cell.angle_gamma   90.00
#
_symmetry.space_group_name_H-M   'P 1'
#
loop_
_entity.id
_entity.type
_entity.pdbx_description
1 polymer ?
#
loop_
_entity_poly.entity_id
_entity_poly.type
_entity_poly.pdbx_seq_one_letter_code
_entity_poly.pdbx_strand_id
1 'polypeptide(L)'
;AYLVDGSTRNLAIRNNYIHDFQKNGMAVNSGGSSVLTTQIVGNHVVGGGPTGVTAQNGIQVYRASGTLDGYIDSNTVSGIAYTGASWVASTILNFYADVDVTNNVLLGGHVGVYNIDAQGAIANNKVEVIKAGGYGWGIIASDPPQAVPSPYEVPMAEAAAGAASTDNLVTTASATELAVNVSGNIVTFADPDNSSTFGIEADAGYGQRNLRITANRNAVSGFEVGLEFYQCGSSCTSAVFTGVTANYNNVAGNTIGMRSNASYLTADGTNNWWGAPSGPSGAGSGSGAQVTQYINFTPWLGAAPNVAVLSVPATPILLQRTDPKVINVPIILAPEAGDQIASVAFSVDYDQSCLSTSAAKVTGLPAGFQTGVAFDAADTDGEIDVAIWSEVSNPLVLSAGTLLSIEFAVTDSPACWGTDHTVDVLFSNQPAPSFGDPGGQTLFRTAVGASIPLDFNSFPTDFALSATSVAENVPADTVVGTFSNNDPDVDTFVYTLVSGAGADDNASFTIVANQLKINASPDFEAKSSYSILVQLNDGKGGVVTKQFTITITNVNDTPTDITLSNDKVFEAAPANTVIGTFSTVDQDSGDTFTYALVSGTGDTDNGAFTITGSQLSINASPDFATQSSYSIRVRSTDAGGLSFEKEFTIHVIDRSELSLPVETEMVWVAYSGNLQVPVHFAAQGNAVRSASFSIDYAEACLTFTGLSGFQSGWSGSAGTPTTSGIVGIALNGSTDLASGTAVVLNFSANDACTSGTVSPITLTGATSLADVSNIPLPALTLDGAVHIVANDARGDCNSDDIVNAADFVAEVLESFDTNSVPASFPDNHWLYVHTGTFNGSAIGCDANASTQVDVADILCTVLVVFGDNSCTLPAVTTAAGQPAVLSLPAAQAAPAGATVEIPVSLRRNDAAVAGAAFRIGIDPRAALLDTADADNDGIPDGIRFNVPADLMRSVQVSEDGATIDIAIADLSLPLFELPDDVLVTVDLQVTAAGAGQPVVVSLTNASLGSTGGVNVPVEIEVAGQEAGNQIFLPVMRR
;
A
#
# COMPACT_ATOMS: atom_id res chain seq x y z
N ALA A 1 29.85 -40.03 43.76
CA ALA A 1 29.67 -40.72 45.05
C ALA A 1 30.90 -40.51 45.94
N TYR A 2 30.72 -40.45 47.27
CA TYR A 2 31.81 -40.31 48.23
C TYR A 2 31.53 -41.23 49.44
N LEU A 3 32.36 -42.24 49.68
CA LEU A 3 32.15 -43.25 50.71
C LEU A 3 33.31 -43.25 51.72
N VAL A 4 33.02 -42.87 52.98
CA VAL A 4 34.01 -42.82 54.08
C VAL A 4 33.44 -43.30 55.43
N ASP A 5 32.32 -44.02 55.40
CA ASP A 5 31.61 -44.52 56.60
C ASP A 5 32.21 -45.82 57.17
N GLY A 6 33.27 -46.35 56.55
CA GLY A 6 33.91 -47.62 56.90
C GLY A 6 33.15 -48.87 56.45
N SER A 7 32.08 -48.72 55.66
CA SER A 7 31.23 -49.83 55.23
C SER A 7 31.61 -50.41 53.85
N THR A 8 31.07 -51.59 53.56
CA THR A 8 31.09 -52.20 52.23
C THR A 8 29.88 -51.75 51.40
N ARG A 9 30.10 -51.42 50.11
CA ARG A 9 29.07 -51.05 49.14
C ARG A 9 29.41 -51.60 47.74
N ASN A 10 28.37 -51.86 46.96
CA ASN A 10 28.48 -52.01 45.51
C ASN A 10 27.77 -50.80 44.90
N LEU A 11 28.36 -50.18 43.89
CA LEU A 11 27.81 -49.04 43.16
C LEU A 11 27.78 -49.35 41.67
N ALA A 12 26.61 -49.26 41.05
CA ALA A 12 26.46 -49.34 39.61
C ALA A 12 25.94 -48.00 39.08
N ILE A 13 26.57 -47.51 38.01
CA ILE A 13 26.21 -46.30 37.28
C ILE A 13 26.11 -46.71 35.81
N ARG A 14 24.88 -46.89 35.33
CA ARG A 14 24.59 -47.40 33.98
C ARG A 14 23.78 -46.42 33.16
N ASN A 15 24.14 -46.28 31.89
CA ASN A 15 23.32 -45.67 30.83
C ASN A 15 22.85 -44.24 31.16
N ASN A 16 23.75 -43.42 31.72
CA ASN A 16 23.51 -42.00 32.01
C ASN A 16 24.10 -41.12 30.90
N TYR A 17 23.35 -40.11 30.46
CA TYR A 17 23.89 -39.01 29.66
C TYR A 17 24.26 -37.83 30.58
N ILE A 18 25.49 -37.32 30.45
CA ILE A 18 26.04 -36.23 31.26
C ILE A 18 26.76 -35.27 30.31
N HIS A 19 26.23 -34.06 30.11
CA HIS A 19 26.77 -33.09 29.14
C HIS A 19 27.06 -31.71 29.77
N ASP A 20 27.71 -30.81 29.01
CA ASP A 20 27.98 -29.40 29.30
C ASP A 20 28.72 -29.06 30.61
N PHE A 21 29.31 -30.05 31.29
CA PHE A 21 30.03 -29.80 32.53
C PHE A 21 31.39 -29.12 32.28
N GLN A 22 31.77 -28.23 33.20
CA GLN A 22 33.01 -27.46 33.15
C GLN A 22 34.01 -27.83 34.26
N LYS A 23 33.81 -29.00 34.91
CA LYS A 23 34.71 -29.56 35.93
C LYS A 23 34.78 -31.09 35.84
N ASN A 24 33.99 -31.81 36.64
CA ASN A 24 33.94 -33.28 36.59
C ASN A 24 32.56 -33.74 36.14
N GLY A 25 32.49 -34.65 35.17
CA GLY A 25 31.24 -35.27 34.73
C GLY A 25 30.76 -36.31 35.73
N MET A 26 31.64 -37.25 36.09
CA MET A 26 31.39 -38.29 37.08
C MET A 26 32.58 -38.43 38.04
N ALA A 27 32.31 -38.60 39.34
CA ALA A 27 33.34 -38.84 40.36
C ALA A 27 32.90 -39.91 41.36
N VAL A 28 33.70 -40.96 41.55
CA VAL A 28 33.45 -42.09 42.47
C VAL A 28 34.64 -42.25 43.41
N ASN A 29 34.46 -41.82 44.66
CA ASN A 29 35.53 -41.71 45.64
C ASN A 29 35.27 -42.62 46.86
N SER A 30 36.29 -43.35 47.32
CA SER A 30 36.25 -44.20 48.52
C SER A 30 37.39 -43.83 49.49
N GLY A 31 37.18 -44.00 50.80
CA GLY A 31 38.18 -43.72 51.83
C GLY A 31 37.81 -44.27 53.22
N GLY A 32 38.66 -43.99 54.21
CA GLY A 32 38.57 -44.63 55.52
C GLY A 32 38.85 -46.14 55.42
N SER A 33 38.08 -46.97 56.13
CA SER A 33 38.14 -48.43 56.01
C SER A 33 37.07 -49.00 55.07
N SER A 34 36.48 -48.19 54.19
CA SER A 34 35.42 -48.62 53.28
C SER A 34 35.91 -49.56 52.18
N VAL A 35 35.00 -50.37 51.67
CA VAL A 35 35.19 -51.28 50.53
C VAL A 35 34.12 -50.96 49.50
N LEU A 36 34.52 -50.57 48.28
CA LEU A 36 33.60 -50.14 47.23
C LEU A 36 33.89 -50.86 45.91
N THR A 37 32.98 -51.73 45.48
CA THR A 37 33.01 -52.27 44.12
C THR A 37 32.20 -51.37 43.20
N THR A 38 32.79 -50.87 42.12
CA THR A 38 32.16 -49.95 41.16
C THR A 38 31.93 -50.58 39.80
N GLN A 39 30.80 -50.27 39.16
CA GLN A 39 30.44 -50.72 37.81
C GLN A 39 29.94 -49.51 37.04
N ILE A 40 30.78 -48.93 36.19
CA ILE A 40 30.46 -47.73 35.40
C ILE A 40 30.33 -48.19 33.94
N VAL A 41 29.09 -48.32 33.43
CA VAL A 41 28.81 -49.01 32.15
C VAL A 41 27.91 -48.19 31.23
N GLY A 42 28.21 -48.11 29.93
CA GLY A 42 27.27 -47.57 28.93
C GLY A 42 26.91 -46.08 29.11
N ASN A 43 27.70 -45.30 29.87
CA ASN A 43 27.41 -43.89 30.09
C ASN A 43 28.01 -43.03 28.98
N HIS A 44 27.28 -41.99 28.55
CA HIS A 44 27.76 -40.99 27.61
C HIS A 44 28.09 -39.68 28.35
N VAL A 45 29.34 -39.24 28.32
CA VAL A 45 29.89 -38.16 29.16
C VAL A 45 30.63 -37.11 28.31
N VAL A 46 29.97 -35.98 28.07
CA VAL A 46 30.43 -34.89 27.17
C VAL A 46 30.83 -33.66 28.00
N GLY A 47 32.11 -33.31 27.99
CA GLY A 47 32.57 -32.04 28.58
C GLY A 47 32.32 -30.86 27.66
N GLY A 48 32.24 -29.64 28.21
CA GLY A 48 32.04 -28.39 27.48
C GLY A 48 33.22 -27.93 26.59
N GLY A 49 34.04 -28.85 26.10
CA GLY A 49 35.17 -28.59 25.21
C GLY A 49 36.43 -28.01 25.87
N PRO A 50 37.47 -27.71 25.05
CA PRO A 50 38.76 -27.21 25.53
C PRO A 50 38.65 -25.87 26.28
N THR A 51 39.01 -25.88 27.56
CA THR A 51 38.91 -24.69 28.44
C THR A 51 40.25 -24.29 29.07
N GLY A 52 40.45 -22.99 29.28
CA GLY A 52 41.61 -22.46 30.01
C GLY A 52 41.34 -22.19 31.51
N VAL A 53 40.08 -22.31 31.96
CA VAL A 53 39.65 -21.82 33.29
C VAL A 53 39.77 -22.89 34.37
N THR A 54 39.16 -24.05 34.15
CA THR A 54 39.11 -25.18 35.08
C THR A 54 39.43 -26.44 34.30
N ALA A 55 40.44 -27.22 34.70
CA ALA A 55 40.73 -28.47 34.02
C ALA A 55 39.60 -29.50 34.27
N GLN A 56 39.26 -30.29 33.26
CA GLN A 56 38.10 -31.18 33.30
C GLN A 56 38.50 -32.65 33.48
N ASN A 57 37.64 -33.45 34.11
CA ASN A 57 37.72 -34.92 34.06
C ASN A 57 36.36 -35.49 33.63
N GLY A 58 36.35 -36.48 32.74
CA GLY A 58 35.12 -37.17 32.31
C GLY A 58 34.59 -38.09 33.39
N ILE A 59 35.19 -39.28 33.50
CA ILE A 59 34.93 -40.26 34.57
C ILE A 59 36.15 -40.29 35.50
N GLN A 60 35.95 -39.94 36.77
CA GLN A 60 36.98 -40.02 37.81
C GLN A 60 36.66 -41.12 38.83
N VAL A 61 37.63 -41.99 39.13
CA VAL A 61 37.57 -42.97 40.23
C VAL A 61 38.77 -42.75 41.16
N TYR A 62 38.55 -42.73 42.48
CA TYR A 62 39.60 -42.45 43.47
C TYR A 62 39.48 -43.26 44.76
N ARG A 63 40.62 -43.79 45.24
CA ARG A 63 40.76 -44.45 46.54
C ARG A 63 41.73 -43.69 47.44
N ALA A 64 41.22 -43.00 48.47
CA ALA A 64 42.06 -42.41 49.53
C ALA A 64 42.69 -43.49 50.43
N SER A 65 41.88 -44.50 50.79
CA SER A 65 42.27 -45.65 51.60
C SER A 65 41.17 -46.72 51.55
N GLY A 66 41.44 -47.90 52.13
CA GLY A 66 40.50 -49.02 52.09
C GLY A 66 40.62 -49.83 50.81
N THR A 67 39.51 -50.23 50.20
CA THR A 67 39.49 -50.98 48.93
C THR A 67 38.50 -50.35 47.95
N LEU A 68 38.89 -50.29 46.68
CA LEU A 68 38.06 -49.88 45.57
C LEU A 68 38.47 -50.75 44.36
N ASP A 69 37.53 -51.52 43.85
CA ASP A 69 37.68 -52.46 42.73
C ASP A 69 36.47 -52.40 41.79
N GLY A 70 36.50 -53.16 40.69
CA GLY A 70 35.42 -53.22 39.70
C GLY A 70 35.84 -52.75 38.30
N TYR A 71 34.95 -52.11 37.55
CA TYR A 71 35.21 -51.80 36.14
C TYR A 71 34.51 -50.54 35.59
N ILE A 72 35.12 -49.97 34.55
CA ILE A 72 34.65 -48.86 33.71
C ILE A 72 34.58 -49.40 32.27
N ASP A 73 33.39 -49.78 31.81
CA ASP A 73 33.20 -50.58 30.59
C ASP A 73 32.23 -49.93 29.58
N SER A 74 32.56 -49.96 28.29
CA SER A 74 31.67 -49.51 27.20
C SER A 74 31.07 -48.10 27.38
N ASN A 75 31.80 -47.15 27.98
CA ASN A 75 31.36 -45.76 28.12
C ASN A 75 31.88 -44.91 26.94
N THR A 76 31.08 -43.94 26.50
CA THR A 76 31.47 -42.94 25.51
C THR A 76 31.81 -41.63 26.23
N VAL A 77 33.03 -41.11 26.07
CA VAL A 77 33.49 -39.90 26.78
C VAL A 77 34.18 -38.93 25.82
N SER A 78 33.73 -37.68 25.78
CA SER A 78 34.20 -36.71 24.78
C SER A 78 34.38 -35.28 25.30
N GLY A 79 35.15 -34.47 24.55
CA GLY A 79 35.30 -33.03 24.81
C GLY A 79 36.20 -32.63 26.00
N ILE A 80 36.88 -33.59 26.63
CA ILE A 80 37.59 -33.39 27.90
C ILE A 80 38.99 -32.82 27.69
N ALA A 81 39.10 -31.50 27.58
CA ALA A 81 40.37 -30.83 27.31
C ALA A 81 40.61 -29.57 28.16
N TYR A 82 41.87 -29.33 28.50
CA TYR A 82 42.34 -28.15 29.21
C TYR A 82 43.53 -27.54 28.49
N THR A 83 43.49 -26.23 28.24
CA THR A 83 44.48 -25.51 27.41
C THR A 83 45.52 -24.73 28.23
N GLY A 84 45.40 -24.72 29.55
CA GLY A 84 46.40 -24.12 30.45
C GLY A 84 47.58 -25.05 30.72
N ALA A 85 48.74 -24.47 31.08
CA ALA A 85 50.00 -25.22 31.21
C ALA A 85 50.24 -25.88 32.59
N SER A 86 49.30 -25.78 33.53
CA SER A 86 49.51 -26.20 34.93
C SER A 86 48.92 -27.56 35.31
N TRP A 87 48.04 -28.11 34.47
CA TRP A 87 47.26 -29.31 34.76
C TRP A 87 46.93 -30.07 33.47
N VAL A 88 46.55 -31.35 33.59
CA VAL A 88 45.96 -32.13 32.49
C VAL A 88 44.51 -32.51 32.76
N ALA A 89 43.74 -32.67 31.69
CA ALA A 89 42.33 -33.05 31.70
C ALA A 89 42.17 -34.46 31.11
N SER A 90 41.45 -35.36 31.79
CA SER A 90 41.43 -36.79 31.44
C SER A 90 40.02 -37.29 31.17
N THR A 91 39.78 -37.98 30.04
CA THR A 91 38.47 -38.60 29.77
C THR A 91 38.16 -39.68 30.80
N ILE A 92 39.14 -40.49 31.18
CA ILE A 92 39.10 -41.36 32.36
C ILE A 92 40.30 -41.07 33.26
N LEU A 93 40.05 -40.71 34.53
CA LEU A 93 41.06 -40.58 35.58
C LEU A 93 40.84 -41.66 36.64
N ASN A 94 41.67 -42.71 36.62
CA ASN A 94 41.72 -43.72 37.67
C ASN A 94 42.90 -43.44 38.62
N PHE A 95 42.62 -43.23 39.90
CA PHE A 95 43.62 -42.80 40.89
C PHE A 95 43.60 -43.67 42.14
N TYR A 96 44.67 -44.44 42.31
CA TYR A 96 44.85 -45.45 43.36
C TYR A 96 43.80 -46.57 43.43
N ALA A 97 42.84 -46.69 42.49
CA ALA A 97 41.77 -47.69 42.56
C ALA A 97 42.00 -48.83 41.56
N ASP A 98 41.76 -50.07 41.98
CA ASP A 98 42.18 -51.25 41.21
C ASP A 98 41.00 -51.73 40.33
N VAL A 99 40.70 -50.94 39.30
CA VAL A 99 39.57 -51.13 38.37
C VAL A 99 40.04 -51.43 36.95
N ASP A 100 39.31 -52.29 36.24
CA ASP A 100 39.51 -52.52 34.81
C ASP A 100 38.83 -51.41 33.98
N VAL A 101 39.46 -50.98 32.88
CA VAL A 101 38.99 -49.92 31.98
C VAL A 101 38.88 -50.50 30.56
N THR A 102 37.67 -50.88 30.15
CA THR A 102 37.47 -51.73 28.98
C THR A 102 36.46 -51.21 27.95
N ASN A 103 36.68 -51.50 26.67
CA ASN A 103 35.74 -51.25 25.57
C ASN A 103 35.22 -49.79 25.41
N ASN A 104 35.80 -48.80 26.11
CA ASN A 104 35.32 -47.41 26.11
C ASN A 104 35.68 -46.66 24.82
N VAL A 105 34.89 -45.66 24.45
CA VAL A 105 35.10 -44.77 23.30
C VAL A 105 35.44 -43.36 23.80
N LEU A 106 36.71 -43.00 23.75
CA LEU A 106 37.26 -41.78 24.33
C LEU A 106 37.72 -40.83 23.20
N LEU A 107 37.09 -39.66 23.04
CA LEU A 107 37.23 -38.81 21.84
C LEU A 107 37.55 -37.34 22.17
N GLY A 108 38.56 -36.78 21.52
CA GLY A 108 38.92 -35.35 21.67
C GLY A 108 39.46 -34.99 23.06
N GLY A 109 39.99 -35.96 23.80
CA GLY A 109 40.57 -35.73 25.13
C GLY A 109 41.98 -35.11 25.08
N HIS A 110 42.37 -34.38 26.12
CA HIS A 110 43.79 -34.00 26.34
C HIS A 110 44.58 -35.24 26.84
N VAL A 111 44.04 -35.94 27.82
CA VAL A 111 44.44 -37.30 28.20
C VAL A 111 43.26 -38.24 27.96
N GLY A 112 43.50 -39.41 27.37
CA GLY A 112 42.53 -40.50 27.31
C GLY A 112 42.37 -41.16 28.68
N VAL A 113 43.04 -42.29 28.88
CA VAL A 113 43.05 -43.00 30.17
C VAL A 113 44.27 -42.60 30.99
N TYR A 114 44.07 -41.96 32.14
CA TYR A 114 45.12 -41.72 33.13
C TYR A 114 44.94 -42.69 34.30
N ASN A 115 45.83 -43.68 34.41
CA ASN A 115 45.85 -44.69 35.47
C ASN A 115 47.05 -44.50 36.40
N ILE A 116 46.82 -43.94 37.59
CA ILE A 116 47.85 -43.57 38.56
C ILE A 116 47.84 -44.54 39.74
N ASP A 117 48.97 -45.24 39.94
CA ASP A 117 49.28 -46.15 41.07
C ASP A 117 48.16 -47.15 41.38
N ALA A 118 47.64 -47.73 40.31
CA ALA A 118 46.52 -48.65 40.24
C ALA A 118 46.90 -49.84 39.34
N GLN A 119 46.46 -51.05 39.73
CA GLN A 119 46.59 -52.26 38.91
C GLN A 119 45.25 -52.60 38.23
N GLY A 120 45.32 -53.22 37.05
CA GLY A 120 44.14 -53.57 36.25
C GLY A 120 44.45 -53.76 34.77
N ALA A 121 43.41 -54.13 34.01
CA ALA A 121 43.41 -54.15 32.55
C ALA A 121 42.92 -52.81 32.00
N ILE A 122 43.60 -52.28 30.97
CA ILE A 122 43.12 -51.18 30.14
C ILE A 122 43.00 -51.77 28.73
N ALA A 123 41.80 -52.21 28.32
CA ALA A 123 41.68 -53.06 27.14
C ALA A 123 40.56 -52.70 26.15
N ASN A 124 40.81 -52.95 24.86
CA ASN A 124 39.87 -52.72 23.74
C ASN A 124 39.31 -51.28 23.60
N ASN A 125 39.82 -50.29 24.33
CA ASN A 125 39.32 -48.92 24.26
C ASN A 125 39.70 -48.28 22.92
N LYS A 126 38.79 -47.50 22.33
CA LYS A 126 39.11 -46.54 21.26
C LYS A 126 39.46 -45.20 21.93
N VAL A 127 40.65 -44.68 21.64
CA VAL A 127 41.23 -43.50 22.31
C VAL A 127 41.77 -42.52 21.28
N GLU A 128 41.01 -41.46 21.01
CA GLU A 128 41.39 -40.38 20.11
C GLU A 128 41.60 -39.10 20.92
N VAL A 129 42.81 -38.53 20.82
CA VAL A 129 43.25 -37.44 21.69
C VAL A 129 43.85 -36.27 20.91
N ILE A 130 43.75 -35.08 21.48
CA ILE A 130 44.20 -33.80 20.92
C ILE A 130 45.31 -33.19 21.75
N LYS A 131 46.13 -32.34 21.11
CA LYS A 131 47.17 -31.58 21.78
C LYS A 131 46.57 -30.31 22.39
N ALA A 132 46.17 -30.37 23.66
CA ALA A 132 45.57 -29.24 24.36
C ALA A 132 46.64 -28.48 25.17
N GLY A 133 47.02 -27.30 24.68
CA GLY A 133 48.16 -26.56 25.24
C GLY A 133 49.49 -27.08 24.69
N GLY A 134 50.32 -27.69 25.53
CA GLY A 134 51.69 -28.09 25.17
C GLY A 134 51.88 -29.56 24.78
N TYR A 135 50.94 -30.45 25.17
CA TYR A 135 51.13 -31.90 25.19
C TYR A 135 49.82 -32.64 24.84
N GLY A 136 49.88 -33.97 24.71
CA GLY A 136 48.71 -34.83 24.55
C GLY A 136 49.05 -36.31 24.78
N TRP A 137 48.17 -37.06 25.44
CA TRP A 137 48.42 -38.44 25.88
C TRP A 137 47.25 -39.38 25.60
N GLY A 138 47.51 -40.53 24.98
CA GLY A 138 46.48 -41.57 24.81
C GLY A 138 46.19 -42.31 26.12
N ILE A 139 47.15 -43.08 26.61
CA ILE A 139 47.06 -43.86 27.86
C ILE A 139 48.31 -43.59 28.69
N ILE A 140 48.14 -43.28 29.98
CA ILE A 140 49.23 -43.12 30.95
C ILE A 140 49.08 -44.17 32.07
N ALA A 141 50.12 -44.97 32.32
CA ALA A 141 50.18 -45.98 33.39
C ALA A 141 51.36 -45.68 34.33
N SER A 142 51.10 -44.98 35.44
CA SER A 142 52.12 -44.25 36.20
C SER A 142 52.19 -44.63 37.69
N ASP A 143 53.39 -44.83 38.24
CA ASP A 143 53.71 -44.80 39.68
C ASP A 143 54.13 -43.36 40.08
N PRO A 144 53.23 -42.61 40.74
CA PRO A 144 53.03 -41.16 40.76
C PRO A 144 53.33 -40.25 39.55
N PRO A 145 52.54 -39.15 39.38
CA PRO A 145 52.42 -38.46 38.10
C PRO A 145 53.56 -37.47 37.80
N GLN A 146 54.05 -37.49 36.55
CA GLN A 146 54.74 -36.33 35.95
C GLN A 146 53.74 -35.25 35.48
N ALA A 147 52.67 -35.66 34.81
CA ALA A 147 51.62 -34.77 34.30
C ALA A 147 50.57 -34.52 35.40
N VAL A 148 50.50 -33.32 35.97
CA VAL A 148 49.66 -33.07 37.15
C VAL A 148 48.15 -33.10 36.79
N PRO A 149 47.34 -34.05 37.31
CA PRO A 149 45.92 -34.14 36.96
C PRO A 149 45.09 -33.00 37.58
N SER A 150 44.01 -32.59 36.90
CA SER A 150 43.09 -31.51 37.29
C SER A 150 42.83 -31.36 38.80
N PRO A 151 42.77 -30.12 39.36
CA PRO A 151 42.68 -29.88 40.80
C PRO A 151 41.41 -30.46 41.43
N TYR A 152 41.65 -31.50 42.23
CA TYR A 152 40.66 -32.37 42.86
C TYR A 152 39.92 -31.72 44.04
N GLU A 153 38.62 -32.01 44.21
CA GLU A 153 37.79 -31.57 45.35
C GLU A 153 37.90 -32.48 46.58
N VAL A 154 39.12 -32.65 47.10
CA VAL A 154 39.38 -33.09 48.48
C VAL A 154 40.33 -32.06 49.12
N PRO A 155 40.20 -31.75 50.43
CA PRO A 155 41.02 -30.71 51.06
C PRO A 155 42.52 -30.84 50.78
N MET A 156 43.13 -29.75 50.31
CA MET A 156 44.51 -29.70 49.79
C MET A 156 45.62 -30.06 50.80
N ALA A 157 45.27 -30.41 52.05
CA ALA A 157 46.21 -30.86 53.07
C ALA A 157 46.85 -32.23 52.75
N GLU A 158 46.15 -33.11 52.02
CA GLU A 158 46.63 -34.47 51.73
C GLU A 158 47.27 -34.55 50.33
N ALA A 159 46.59 -34.04 49.29
CA ALA A 159 47.08 -34.09 47.91
C ALA A 159 48.41 -33.34 47.70
N ALA A 160 48.64 -32.21 48.39
CA ALA A 160 49.89 -31.46 48.30
C ALA A 160 51.04 -32.08 49.13
N ALA A 161 50.73 -32.95 50.09
CA ALA A 161 51.73 -33.71 50.86
C ALA A 161 52.13 -35.00 50.14
N GLY A 162 51.22 -35.64 49.40
CA GLY A 162 51.51 -36.88 48.65
C GLY A 162 52.66 -36.76 47.64
N ALA A 163 52.80 -35.62 46.98
CA ALA A 163 53.92 -35.35 46.07
C ALA A 163 55.24 -34.98 46.79
N ALA A 164 55.19 -34.64 48.09
CA ALA A 164 56.36 -34.27 48.87
C ALA A 164 56.15 -34.50 50.38
N SER A 165 56.78 -35.56 50.89
CA SER A 165 56.93 -35.99 52.30
C SER A 165 55.94 -37.02 52.87
N THR A 166 56.51 -38.19 53.19
CA THR A 166 56.04 -39.16 54.20
C THR A 166 54.56 -39.52 54.15
N ASP A 167 54.22 -40.49 53.29
CA ASP A 167 53.11 -41.38 53.60
C ASP A 167 53.33 -42.01 55.00
N ASN A 168 52.26 -42.05 55.79
CA ASN A 168 52.21 -42.60 57.14
C ASN A 168 51.23 -43.78 57.25
N LEU A 169 50.77 -44.29 56.10
CA LEU A 169 50.13 -45.58 55.92
C LEU A 169 51.20 -46.63 55.56
N VAL A 170 50.90 -47.91 55.78
CA VAL A 170 51.72 -49.06 55.37
C VAL A 170 53.18 -49.09 55.88
N THR A 171 53.41 -48.86 57.18
CA THR A 171 54.74 -49.11 57.80
C THR A 171 55.13 -50.59 57.91
N THR A 172 54.26 -51.53 57.50
CA THR A 172 54.55 -52.98 57.47
C THR A 172 53.85 -53.70 56.30
N ALA A 173 54.35 -53.56 55.08
CA ALA A 173 54.11 -54.50 53.99
C ALA A 173 55.39 -54.78 53.21
N SER A 174 55.50 -55.97 52.62
CA SER A 174 56.50 -56.23 51.58
C SER A 174 56.08 -55.50 50.30
N ALA A 175 57.06 -55.01 49.52
CA ALA A 175 56.80 -54.32 48.26
C ALA A 175 55.83 -55.11 47.36
N THR A 176 54.69 -54.51 47.05
CA THR A 176 53.75 -55.00 46.05
C THR A 176 54.06 -54.37 44.70
N GLU A 177 54.14 -55.22 43.69
CA GLU A 177 54.31 -54.84 42.28
C GLU A 177 52.95 -54.44 41.71
N LEU A 178 52.88 -53.28 41.05
CA LEU A 178 51.75 -52.89 40.21
C LEU A 178 51.79 -53.73 38.93
N ALA A 179 50.72 -54.45 38.62
CA ALA A 179 50.54 -55.11 37.33
C ALA A 179 49.50 -54.37 36.50
N VAL A 180 49.93 -53.72 35.41
CA VAL A 180 49.05 -53.03 34.46
C VAL A 180 49.11 -53.75 33.11
N ASN A 181 47.94 -54.12 32.57
CA ASN A 181 47.83 -54.80 31.28
C ASN A 181 47.04 -53.93 30.27
N VAL A 182 47.76 -53.25 29.39
CA VAL A 182 47.19 -52.40 28.34
C VAL A 182 47.08 -53.22 27.05
N SER A 183 45.89 -53.65 26.62
CA SER A 183 45.79 -54.56 25.48
C SER A 183 44.59 -54.41 24.55
N GLY A 184 44.82 -54.48 23.24
CA GLY A 184 43.76 -54.40 22.22
C GLY A 184 43.21 -53.00 21.94
N ASN A 185 43.73 -51.96 22.61
CA ASN A 185 43.27 -50.59 22.44
C ASN A 185 43.66 -50.03 21.07
N ILE A 186 42.83 -49.16 20.50
CA ILE A 186 43.14 -48.36 19.31
C ILE A 186 43.37 -46.93 19.80
N VAL A 187 44.60 -46.44 19.69
CA VAL A 187 45.06 -45.17 20.24
C VAL A 187 45.59 -44.29 19.10
N THR A 188 44.94 -43.16 18.85
CA THR A 188 45.15 -42.35 17.65
C THR A 188 45.30 -40.86 17.96
N PHE A 189 46.22 -40.22 17.24
CA PHE A 189 46.43 -38.78 17.25
C PHE A 189 46.39 -38.26 15.80
N ALA A 190 45.68 -37.15 15.57
CA ALA A 190 45.35 -36.68 14.21
C ALA A 190 45.84 -35.24 13.89
N ASP A 191 46.40 -34.51 14.86
CA ASP A 191 46.90 -33.15 14.62
C ASP A 191 48.22 -33.18 13.80
N PRO A 192 48.41 -32.28 12.81
CA PRO A 192 49.69 -32.12 12.13
C PRO A 192 50.91 -31.83 13.03
N ASP A 193 50.73 -31.24 14.22
CA ASP A 193 51.79 -31.07 15.22
C ASP A 193 51.75 -32.16 16.30
N ASN A 194 52.37 -33.31 15.99
CA ASN A 194 52.50 -34.41 16.94
C ASN A 194 53.62 -34.24 17.98
N SER A 195 54.35 -33.12 18.01
CA SER A 195 55.45 -32.94 18.95
C SER A 195 54.98 -32.93 20.42
N SER A 196 55.74 -33.53 21.31
CA SER A 196 55.41 -33.70 22.74
C SER A 196 54.10 -34.47 22.99
N THR A 197 53.83 -35.51 22.18
CA THR A 197 52.66 -36.39 22.35
C THR A 197 53.03 -37.87 22.47
N PHE A 198 52.23 -38.60 23.27
CA PHE A 198 52.55 -39.94 23.74
C PHE A 198 51.33 -40.87 23.61
N GLY A 199 51.47 -41.98 22.89
CA GLY A 199 50.36 -42.92 22.67
C GLY A 199 50.05 -43.75 23.91
N ILE A 200 51.02 -44.53 24.38
CA ILE A 200 50.95 -45.26 25.66
C ILE A 200 52.23 -44.96 26.44
N GLU A 201 52.15 -44.13 27.47
CA GLU A 201 53.24 -43.83 28.38
C GLU A 201 53.12 -44.65 29.66
N ALA A 202 54.24 -45.19 30.14
CA ALA A 202 54.34 -45.79 31.46
C ALA A 202 55.49 -45.14 32.25
N ASP A 203 55.21 -44.83 33.51
CA ASP A 203 56.07 -44.05 34.41
C ASP A 203 56.42 -44.89 35.65
N ALA A 204 57.70 -44.96 36.02
CA ALA A 204 58.15 -45.64 37.23
C ALA A 204 59.16 -44.82 38.03
N GLY A 205 59.05 -44.86 39.37
CA GLY A 205 60.03 -44.25 40.28
C GLY A 205 59.64 -42.89 40.85
N TYR A 206 58.38 -42.48 40.76
CA TYR A 206 57.87 -41.33 41.53
C TYR A 206 57.07 -41.76 42.78
N GLY A 207 56.67 -43.04 42.90
CA GLY A 207 55.96 -43.60 44.07
C GLY A 207 56.69 -44.75 44.75
N GLN A 208 55.99 -45.48 45.63
CA GLN A 208 56.62 -46.53 46.45
C GLN A 208 56.49 -47.94 45.86
N ARG A 209 55.81 -48.12 44.72
CA ARG A 209 55.51 -49.45 44.15
C ARG A 209 56.24 -49.67 42.83
N ASN A 210 56.87 -50.84 42.69
CA ASN A 210 57.50 -51.22 41.42
C ASN A 210 56.43 -51.47 40.35
N LEU A 211 56.70 -51.07 39.11
CA LEU A 211 55.75 -51.20 38.01
C LEU A 211 56.11 -52.36 37.06
N ARG A 212 55.13 -53.21 36.78
CA ARG A 212 55.14 -54.15 35.66
C ARG A 212 54.06 -53.77 34.66
N ILE A 213 54.50 -53.44 33.44
CA ILE A 213 53.62 -53.06 32.34
C ILE A 213 53.62 -54.15 31.26
N THR A 214 52.43 -54.52 30.81
CA THR A 214 52.19 -55.42 29.67
C THR A 214 51.34 -54.67 28.65
N ALA A 215 51.95 -54.16 27.58
CA ALA A 215 51.31 -53.31 26.57
C ALA A 215 51.20 -54.07 25.23
N ASN A 216 50.25 -55.00 25.11
CA ASN A 216 50.23 -55.98 24.00
C ASN A 216 49.00 -55.87 23.07
N ARG A 217 49.16 -56.10 21.77
CA ARG A 217 48.08 -56.07 20.75
C ARG A 217 47.37 -54.71 20.58
N ASN A 218 47.94 -53.61 21.03
CA ASN A 218 47.38 -52.28 20.78
C ASN A 218 47.68 -51.83 19.34
N ALA A 219 46.88 -50.93 18.80
CA ALA A 219 47.19 -50.15 17.60
C ALA A 219 47.42 -48.70 18.02
N VAL A 220 48.61 -48.16 17.80
CA VAL A 220 49.03 -46.83 18.28
C VAL A 220 49.64 -46.06 17.12
N SER A 221 49.10 -44.90 16.77
CA SER A 221 49.53 -44.13 15.59
C SER A 221 49.32 -42.63 15.70
N GLY A 222 50.18 -41.86 15.00
CA GLY A 222 50.12 -40.40 14.89
C GLY A 222 51.02 -39.62 15.84
N PHE A 223 51.44 -40.22 16.96
CA PHE A 223 52.17 -39.55 18.05
C PHE A 223 53.64 -39.26 17.72
N GLU A 224 54.30 -38.35 18.47
CA GLU A 224 55.77 -38.31 18.48
C GLU A 224 56.31 -39.63 19.04
N VAL A 225 55.75 -40.13 20.13
CA VAL A 225 56.13 -41.42 20.72
C VAL A 225 54.91 -42.35 20.80
N GLY A 226 54.97 -43.49 20.12
CA GLY A 226 53.95 -44.53 20.18
C GLY A 226 53.85 -45.13 21.59
N LEU A 227 54.90 -45.81 22.06
CA LEU A 227 54.98 -46.31 23.44
C LEU A 227 56.22 -45.74 24.15
N GLU A 228 56.06 -45.26 25.39
CA GLU A 228 57.15 -44.77 26.25
C GLU A 228 57.22 -45.57 27.55
N PHE A 229 58.43 -45.93 27.96
CA PHE A 229 58.73 -46.54 29.26
C PHE A 229 59.79 -45.69 29.99
N TYR A 230 59.30 -44.77 30.82
CA TYR A 230 60.08 -43.73 31.47
C TYR A 230 60.33 -44.05 32.95
N GLN A 231 61.59 -44.30 33.30
CA GLN A 231 62.07 -44.34 34.67
C GLN A 231 62.48 -42.93 35.09
N CYS A 232 62.04 -42.50 36.27
CA CYS A 232 62.48 -41.25 36.89
C CYS A 232 64.02 -41.19 37.06
N GLY A 233 64.63 -40.05 36.72
CA GLY A 233 66.09 -39.86 36.77
C GLY A 233 66.67 -39.09 37.98
N SER A 234 65.97 -38.09 38.51
CA SER A 234 66.41 -37.29 39.67
C SER A 234 65.23 -36.79 40.51
N SER A 235 65.42 -36.70 41.84
CA SER A 235 64.34 -36.43 42.83
C SER A 235 63.31 -37.56 42.98
N CYS A 236 63.70 -38.76 42.59
CA CYS A 236 62.89 -39.98 42.53
C CYS A 236 62.83 -40.74 43.85
N THR A 237 61.94 -41.73 43.90
CA THR A 237 61.91 -42.77 44.94
C THR A 237 62.88 -43.92 44.61
N SER A 238 62.73 -45.05 45.30
CA SER A 238 63.43 -46.30 44.99
C SER A 238 62.63 -47.27 44.13
N ALA A 239 61.44 -46.88 43.63
CA ALA A 239 60.64 -47.74 42.77
C ALA A 239 61.21 -47.84 41.35
N VAL A 240 61.04 -49.00 40.72
CA VAL A 240 61.58 -49.32 39.40
C VAL A 240 60.61 -50.13 38.57
N PHE A 241 60.77 -50.10 37.24
CA PHE A 241 60.21 -51.17 36.41
C PHE A 241 60.79 -52.53 36.81
N THR A 242 59.92 -53.49 37.09
CA THR A 242 60.27 -54.92 37.29
C THR A 242 60.06 -55.77 36.04
N GLY A 243 59.27 -55.28 35.09
CA GLY A 243 59.09 -55.91 33.78
C GLY A 243 58.36 -55.01 32.80
N VAL A 244 58.85 -54.97 31.56
CA VAL A 244 58.22 -54.25 30.44
C VAL A 244 58.06 -55.24 29.29
N THR A 245 56.81 -55.61 29.01
CA THR A 245 56.44 -56.43 27.85
C THR A 245 55.54 -55.58 26.96
N ALA A 246 55.82 -55.53 25.66
CA ALA A 246 55.04 -54.73 24.72
C ALA A 246 55.10 -55.34 23.31
N ASN A 247 54.43 -56.48 23.12
CA ASN A 247 54.50 -57.30 21.91
C ASN A 247 53.14 -57.44 21.18
N TYR A 248 53.18 -57.82 19.88
CA TYR A 248 52.01 -57.92 18.99
C TYR A 248 51.26 -56.61 18.69
N ASN A 249 51.86 -55.45 18.96
CA ASN A 249 51.28 -54.13 18.68
C ASN A 249 51.47 -53.71 17.21
N ASN A 250 50.55 -52.89 16.72
CA ASN A 250 50.72 -52.05 15.53
C ASN A 250 51.19 -50.66 16.00
N VAL A 251 52.43 -50.28 15.69
CA VAL A 251 53.03 -48.99 16.13
C VAL A 251 53.42 -48.11 14.93
N ALA A 252 52.75 -48.30 13.80
CA ALA A 252 52.97 -47.57 12.57
C ALA A 252 52.54 -46.09 12.67
N GLY A 253 53.19 -45.20 11.90
CA GLY A 253 52.77 -43.80 11.80
C GLY A 253 53.12 -42.91 13.01
N ASN A 254 53.97 -43.37 13.92
CA ASN A 254 54.56 -42.54 14.97
C ASN A 254 55.99 -42.12 14.59
N THR A 255 56.47 -40.97 15.07
CA THR A 255 57.86 -40.52 14.83
C THR A 255 58.87 -41.51 15.45
N ILE A 256 58.62 -41.89 16.71
CA ILE A 256 59.28 -42.95 17.46
C ILE A 256 58.20 -43.98 17.82
N GLY A 257 58.32 -45.22 17.36
CA GLY A 257 57.37 -46.30 17.67
C GLY A 257 57.47 -46.76 19.12
N MET A 258 58.69 -46.85 19.68
CA MET A 258 58.92 -47.21 21.09
C MET A 258 60.13 -46.47 21.68
N ARG A 259 60.00 -45.96 22.91
CA ARG A 259 61.05 -45.25 23.65
C ARG A 259 61.23 -45.84 25.06
N SER A 260 62.48 -45.95 25.51
CA SER A 260 62.80 -46.25 26.91
C SER A 260 64.09 -45.58 27.35
N ASN A 261 64.10 -45.06 28.58
CA ASN A 261 65.30 -44.56 29.26
C ASN A 261 65.81 -45.53 30.36
N ALA A 262 65.10 -46.63 30.62
CA ALA A 262 65.26 -47.52 31.77
C ALA A 262 66.50 -48.42 31.65
N SER A 263 67.69 -47.82 31.70
CA SER A 263 68.99 -48.41 31.31
C SER A 263 69.43 -49.73 31.97
N TYR A 264 68.71 -50.21 32.98
CA TYR A 264 68.94 -51.47 33.70
C TYR A 264 67.97 -52.60 33.27
N LEU A 265 66.94 -52.31 32.47
CA LEU A 265 65.92 -53.25 32.01
C LEU A 265 65.72 -53.11 30.49
N THR A 266 65.80 -54.22 29.76
CA THR A 266 65.44 -54.24 28.33
C THR A 266 63.97 -54.64 28.19
N ALA A 267 63.17 -53.80 27.53
CA ALA A 267 61.77 -54.09 27.23
C ALA A 267 61.64 -55.16 26.12
N ASP A 268 60.68 -56.07 26.24
CA ASP A 268 60.30 -56.97 25.15
C ASP A 268 59.36 -56.24 24.17
N GLY A 269 59.94 -55.66 23.11
CA GLY A 269 59.23 -55.06 21.99
C GLY A 269 59.13 -55.99 20.76
N THR A 270 59.24 -57.31 20.95
CA THR A 270 59.21 -58.27 19.85
C THR A 270 57.82 -58.41 19.24
N ASN A 271 57.74 -59.01 18.04
CA ASN A 271 56.50 -59.30 17.34
C ASN A 271 55.59 -58.07 17.12
N ASN A 272 56.14 -56.84 17.12
CA ASN A 272 55.41 -55.64 16.74
C ASN A 272 55.48 -55.38 15.23
N TRP A 273 54.53 -54.63 14.69
CA TRP A 273 54.56 -54.06 13.34
C TRP A 273 54.90 -52.58 13.40
N TRP A 274 55.91 -52.18 12.63
CA TRP A 274 56.52 -50.85 12.69
C TRP A 274 56.11 -49.93 11.53
N GLY A 275 55.14 -50.35 10.70
CA GLY A 275 54.74 -49.65 9.47
C GLY A 275 55.47 -50.10 8.21
N ALA A 276 56.44 -51.02 8.31
CA ALA A 276 57.12 -51.60 7.15
C ALA A 276 57.62 -53.04 7.43
N PRO A 277 57.61 -53.96 6.44
CA PRO A 277 58.12 -55.34 6.62
C PRO A 277 59.63 -55.39 6.88
N SER A 278 60.35 -54.32 6.53
CA SER A 278 61.77 -54.10 6.81
C SER A 278 62.10 -53.87 8.29
N GLY A 279 61.09 -53.69 9.16
CA GLY A 279 61.27 -53.39 10.58
C GLY A 279 61.52 -51.91 10.86
N PRO A 280 61.88 -51.55 12.09
CA PRO A 280 62.06 -50.15 12.51
C PRO A 280 63.32 -49.50 11.94
N SER A 281 63.29 -48.18 11.72
CA SER A 281 64.40 -47.39 11.12
C SER A 281 65.59 -47.10 12.05
N GLY A 282 65.53 -47.59 13.29
CA GLY A 282 66.59 -47.61 14.29
C GLY A 282 66.04 -48.39 15.49
N ALA A 283 66.82 -49.09 16.32
CA ALA A 283 68.25 -49.37 16.23
C ALA A 283 68.61 -50.53 15.27
N GLY A 284 67.79 -50.76 14.25
CA GLY A 284 68.06 -51.63 13.10
C GLY A 284 68.22 -50.85 11.79
N SER A 285 68.17 -51.56 10.66
CA SER A 285 68.27 -50.99 9.30
C SER A 285 66.95 -51.01 8.53
N GLY A 286 65.82 -50.89 9.23
CA GLY A 286 64.48 -50.93 8.63
C GLY A 286 64.03 -49.57 8.08
N SER A 287 62.73 -49.46 7.78
CA SER A 287 62.11 -48.23 7.28
C SER A 287 60.77 -47.89 7.94
N GLY A 288 60.41 -48.58 9.02
CA GLY A 288 59.29 -48.25 9.90
C GLY A 288 59.66 -47.19 10.95
N ALA A 289 58.76 -46.97 11.92
CA ALA A 289 58.95 -46.05 13.04
C ALA A 289 60.26 -46.34 13.83
N GLN A 290 60.83 -45.33 14.47
CA GLN A 290 62.10 -45.48 15.21
C GLN A 290 61.91 -46.22 16.55
N VAL A 291 62.93 -46.92 17.04
CA VAL A 291 63.00 -47.41 18.42
C VAL A 291 64.36 -47.11 19.06
N THR A 292 64.33 -46.70 20.33
CA THR A 292 65.52 -46.31 21.07
C THR A 292 66.34 -47.50 21.59
N GLN A 293 67.46 -47.19 22.26
CA GLN A 293 68.13 -48.14 23.15
C GLN A 293 67.18 -48.72 24.21
N TYR A 294 67.57 -49.87 24.77
CA TYR A 294 66.84 -50.65 25.80
C TYR A 294 65.51 -51.28 25.38
N ILE A 295 65.22 -51.39 24.08
CA ILE A 295 64.10 -52.21 23.55
C ILE A 295 64.64 -53.38 22.73
N ASN A 296 64.16 -54.60 22.99
CA ASN A 296 64.38 -55.77 22.13
C ASN A 296 63.24 -55.88 21.10
N PHE A 297 63.48 -55.46 19.86
CA PHE A 297 62.46 -55.38 18.80
C PHE A 297 62.49 -56.55 17.78
N THR A 298 63.29 -57.60 18.01
CA THR A 298 63.52 -58.69 17.04
C THR A 298 63.12 -60.06 17.62
N PRO A 299 62.27 -60.85 16.94
CA PRO A 299 61.67 -60.62 15.62
C PRO A 299 60.62 -59.50 15.61
N TRP A 300 60.26 -59.01 14.42
CA TRP A 300 59.12 -58.12 14.16
C TRP A 300 58.18 -58.77 13.14
N LEU A 301 56.97 -58.22 12.97
CA LEU A 301 55.98 -58.76 12.04
C LEU A 301 56.23 -58.33 10.59
N GLY A 302 55.92 -59.22 9.64
CA GLY A 302 55.99 -58.93 8.20
C GLY A 302 54.75 -58.20 7.64
N ALA A 303 53.69 -58.07 8.44
CA ALA A 303 52.43 -57.37 8.13
C ALA A 303 51.84 -56.78 9.43
N ALA A 304 50.75 -56.02 9.34
CA ALA A 304 50.06 -55.50 10.52
C ALA A 304 49.39 -56.63 11.34
N PRO A 305 49.39 -56.56 12.69
CA PRO A 305 48.68 -57.53 13.53
C PRO A 305 47.19 -57.18 13.71
N ASN A 306 46.87 -55.89 13.74
CA ASN A 306 45.54 -55.37 14.05
C ASN A 306 45.20 -54.18 13.14
N VAL A 307 44.15 -54.37 12.35
CA VAL A 307 43.27 -53.34 11.78
C VAL A 307 41.84 -53.75 12.15
N ALA A 308 40.97 -52.78 12.40
CA ALA A 308 39.56 -53.05 12.63
C ALA A 308 38.91 -53.52 11.32
N VAL A 309 38.49 -54.78 11.27
CA VAL A 309 37.92 -55.41 10.08
C VAL A 309 36.40 -55.38 10.07
N LEU A 310 35.75 -55.17 11.22
CA LEU A 310 34.34 -54.77 11.31
C LEU A 310 34.25 -53.33 11.82
N SER A 311 33.38 -52.52 11.21
CA SER A 311 33.13 -51.15 11.68
C SER A 311 31.69 -50.69 11.45
N VAL A 312 31.18 -49.89 12.40
CA VAL A 312 29.99 -49.04 12.22
C VAL A 312 30.43 -47.64 11.77
N PRO A 313 29.77 -46.99 10.80
CA PRO A 313 30.09 -45.61 10.42
C PRO A 313 29.48 -44.58 11.39
N ALA A 314 30.28 -43.63 11.86
CA ALA A 314 29.86 -42.51 12.71
C ALA A 314 29.23 -41.33 11.92
N THR A 315 28.61 -41.59 10.77
CA THR A 315 28.02 -40.55 9.92
C THR A 315 26.70 -40.04 10.50
N PRO A 316 26.52 -38.71 10.69
CA PRO A 316 25.23 -38.15 11.12
C PRO A 316 24.07 -38.57 10.22
N ILE A 317 22.92 -38.85 10.82
CA ILE A 317 21.67 -39.19 10.14
C ILE A 317 20.66 -38.08 10.43
N LEU A 318 20.31 -37.31 9.38
CA LEU A 318 19.29 -36.28 9.43
C LEU A 318 17.89 -36.91 9.45
N LEU A 319 17.09 -36.56 10.44
CA LEU A 319 15.75 -37.08 10.71
C LEU A 319 14.72 -35.94 10.78
N GLN A 320 13.59 -36.15 10.11
CA GLN A 320 12.43 -35.28 10.25
C GLN A 320 11.67 -35.65 11.54
N ARG A 321 11.09 -34.66 12.22
CA ARG A 321 10.27 -34.90 13.44
C ARG A 321 8.96 -35.65 13.15
N THR A 322 8.57 -35.76 11.88
CA THR A 322 7.32 -36.35 11.40
C THR A 322 7.57 -37.35 10.27
N ASP A 323 6.89 -38.50 10.34
CA ASP A 323 7.03 -39.66 9.45
C ASP A 323 8.39 -40.40 9.53
N PRO A 324 8.50 -41.64 9.00
CA PRO A 324 8.96 -42.77 9.83
C PRO A 324 10.42 -42.68 10.24
N LYS A 325 10.62 -42.63 11.57
CA LYS A 325 11.88 -42.43 12.27
C LYS A 325 12.71 -43.72 12.26
N VAL A 326 13.21 -44.10 11.08
CA VAL A 326 13.90 -45.38 10.86
C VAL A 326 15.29 -45.13 10.30
N ILE A 327 16.31 -45.60 11.02
CA ILE A 327 17.71 -45.52 10.59
C ILE A 327 18.20 -46.90 10.11
N ASN A 328 19.09 -46.89 9.12
CA ASN A 328 19.71 -48.10 8.59
C ASN A 328 21.22 -48.02 8.84
N VAL A 329 21.71 -48.90 9.71
CA VAL A 329 23.11 -48.90 10.19
C VAL A 329 23.86 -50.05 9.51
N PRO A 330 24.79 -49.77 8.57
CA PRO A 330 25.54 -50.80 7.89
C PRO A 330 26.71 -51.27 8.78
N ILE A 331 26.86 -52.59 8.91
CA ILE A 331 28.09 -53.19 9.42
C ILE A 331 29.03 -53.38 8.23
N ILE A 332 30.19 -52.72 8.24
CA ILE A 332 31.14 -52.73 7.14
C ILE A 332 32.26 -53.73 7.44
N LEU A 333 32.55 -54.64 6.50
CA LEU A 333 33.73 -55.51 6.52
C LEU A 333 34.87 -54.87 5.68
N ALA A 334 36.01 -54.65 6.31
CA ALA A 334 37.21 -54.05 5.71
C ALA A 334 38.44 -54.97 5.84
N PRO A 335 38.48 -56.10 5.10
CA PRO A 335 39.58 -57.06 5.17
C PRO A 335 40.90 -56.49 4.61
N GLU A 336 42.04 -56.88 5.18
CA GLU A 336 43.36 -56.45 4.68
C GLU A 336 43.72 -57.07 3.31
N ALA A 337 44.73 -56.49 2.64
CA ALA A 337 45.17 -56.90 1.31
C ALA A 337 45.87 -58.29 1.32
N GLY A 338 45.06 -59.35 1.28
CA GLY A 338 45.50 -60.74 1.38
C GLY A 338 44.64 -61.59 2.32
N ASP A 339 43.75 -60.96 3.10
CA ASP A 339 42.86 -61.65 4.03
C ASP A 339 41.86 -62.55 3.30
N GLN A 340 41.73 -63.78 3.80
CA GLN A 340 40.70 -64.72 3.39
C GLN A 340 39.86 -65.03 4.62
N ILE A 341 38.75 -64.30 4.79
CA ILE A 341 37.81 -64.49 5.90
C ILE A 341 36.66 -65.35 5.40
N ALA A 342 36.53 -66.57 5.91
CA ALA A 342 35.48 -67.53 5.54
C ALA A 342 34.40 -67.66 6.63
N SER A 343 34.66 -67.19 7.84
CA SER A 343 33.65 -67.01 8.88
C SER A 343 33.91 -65.78 9.74
N VAL A 344 32.84 -65.23 10.29
CA VAL A 344 32.86 -64.16 11.27
C VAL A 344 31.67 -64.34 12.23
N ALA A 345 31.89 -64.15 13.52
CA ALA A 345 30.84 -64.13 14.54
C ALA A 345 31.09 -62.99 15.52
N PHE A 346 30.07 -62.17 15.76
CA PHE A 346 30.12 -60.95 16.56
C PHE A 346 28.73 -60.62 17.07
N SER A 347 28.66 -59.80 18.12
CA SER A 347 27.39 -59.31 18.64
C SER A 347 27.41 -57.79 18.76
N VAL A 348 26.24 -57.16 18.59
CA VAL A 348 26.08 -55.71 18.49
C VAL A 348 25.15 -55.20 19.58
N ASP A 349 25.68 -54.33 20.43
CA ASP A 349 24.93 -53.58 21.44
C ASP A 349 24.36 -52.29 20.83
N TYR A 350 23.22 -51.82 21.31
CA TYR A 350 22.64 -50.55 20.88
C TYR A 350 21.83 -49.87 21.99
N ASP A 351 21.74 -48.54 21.98
CA ASP A 351 20.92 -47.82 22.96
C ASP A 351 19.42 -48.18 22.83
N GLN A 352 18.96 -49.16 23.63
CA GLN A 352 17.55 -49.54 23.75
C GLN A 352 16.64 -48.41 24.27
N SER A 353 17.20 -47.37 24.92
CA SER A 353 16.40 -46.27 25.46
C SER A 353 15.93 -45.30 24.37
N CYS A 354 16.61 -45.28 23.22
CA CYS A 354 16.21 -44.54 22.03
C CYS A 354 15.85 -45.44 20.83
N LEU A 355 16.60 -46.51 20.54
CA LEU A 355 16.42 -47.37 19.37
C LEU A 355 15.67 -48.67 19.69
N SER A 356 15.04 -49.25 18.66
CA SER A 356 14.38 -50.56 18.75
C SER A 356 14.52 -51.36 17.44
N THR A 357 14.71 -52.68 17.53
CA THR A 357 14.89 -53.55 16.35
C THR A 357 14.55 -55.01 16.67
N SER A 358 14.90 -55.95 15.78
CA SER A 358 14.77 -57.40 15.99
C SER A 358 15.62 -58.16 14.95
N ALA A 359 15.88 -59.46 15.16
CA ALA A 359 16.59 -60.30 14.18
C ALA A 359 15.99 -60.26 12.74
N ALA A 360 14.69 -60.00 12.59
CA ALA A 360 14.02 -59.86 11.29
C ALA A 360 14.33 -58.54 10.55
N LYS A 361 15.06 -57.62 11.19
CA LYS A 361 15.51 -56.32 10.65
C LYS A 361 16.98 -56.30 10.25
N VAL A 362 17.68 -57.43 10.39
CA VAL A 362 19.02 -57.64 9.85
C VAL A 362 18.89 -58.06 8.38
N THR A 363 19.48 -57.28 7.47
CA THR A 363 19.32 -57.40 6.01
C THR A 363 20.67 -57.35 5.28
N GLY A 364 20.69 -57.67 3.98
CA GLY A 364 21.91 -57.58 3.16
C GLY A 364 22.96 -58.68 3.38
N LEU A 365 22.63 -59.72 4.17
CA LEU A 365 23.53 -60.83 4.51
C LEU A 365 24.18 -61.50 3.26
N PRO A 366 25.45 -61.99 3.35
CA PRO A 366 26.19 -62.48 2.20
C PRO A 366 25.59 -63.74 1.56
N ALA A 367 25.26 -63.65 0.27
CA ALA A 367 24.71 -64.77 -0.48
C ALA A 367 25.72 -65.94 -0.62
N GLY A 368 25.25 -67.16 -0.34
CA GLY A 368 26.04 -68.40 -0.42
C GLY A 368 26.69 -68.84 0.90
N PHE A 369 26.68 -68.00 1.93
CA PHE A 369 27.10 -68.36 3.29
C PHE A 369 25.93 -68.95 4.09
N GLN A 370 26.25 -69.69 5.15
CA GLN A 370 25.29 -70.02 6.21
C GLN A 370 25.30 -68.87 7.24
N THR A 371 24.13 -68.52 7.75
CA THR A 371 23.94 -67.36 8.62
C THR A 371 23.02 -67.68 9.78
N GLY A 372 23.44 -67.34 10.99
CA GLY A 372 22.61 -67.27 12.19
C GLY A 372 22.49 -65.82 12.63
N VAL A 373 21.28 -65.38 12.93
CA VAL A 373 21.01 -64.11 13.63
C VAL A 373 20.12 -64.45 14.80
N ALA A 374 20.54 -64.08 16.02
CA ALA A 374 19.72 -64.16 17.21
C ALA A 374 19.54 -62.76 17.82
N PHE A 375 18.59 -62.66 18.73
CA PHE A 375 18.21 -61.42 19.40
C PHE A 375 17.49 -61.82 20.69
N ASP A 376 18.08 -61.51 21.84
CA ASP A 376 17.39 -61.69 23.12
C ASP A 376 16.83 -60.36 23.61
N ALA A 377 15.51 -60.28 23.66
CA ALA A 377 14.79 -59.12 24.17
C ALA A 377 14.75 -59.06 25.71
N ALA A 378 15.41 -60.00 26.40
CA ALA A 378 15.54 -60.03 27.85
C ALA A 378 16.83 -59.38 28.37
N ASP A 379 17.83 -59.12 27.51
CA ASP A 379 19.02 -58.36 27.94
C ASP A 379 18.85 -56.85 27.83
N THR A 380 19.64 -56.13 28.63
CA THR A 380 19.37 -54.75 29.07
C THR A 380 20.33 -53.70 28.54
N ASP A 381 21.34 -54.14 27.79
CA ASP A 381 22.24 -53.38 26.91
C ASP A 381 21.86 -53.58 25.43
N GLY A 382 21.31 -54.76 25.07
CA GLY A 382 20.54 -54.96 23.85
C GLY A 382 21.32 -55.57 22.70
N GLU A 383 21.58 -56.87 22.82
CA GLU A 383 22.49 -57.59 21.95
C GLU A 383 21.79 -58.20 20.70
N ILE A 384 22.40 -58.02 19.52
CA ILE A 384 22.11 -58.79 18.31
C ILE A 384 23.30 -59.68 17.98
N ASP A 385 23.14 -60.99 18.17
CA ASP A 385 24.12 -61.98 17.73
C ASP A 385 24.08 -62.16 16.22
N VAL A 386 25.25 -62.12 15.57
CA VAL A 386 25.41 -62.44 14.15
C VAL A 386 26.57 -63.42 13.97
N ALA A 387 26.26 -64.57 13.37
CA ALA A 387 27.26 -65.54 12.89
C ALA A 387 27.08 -65.78 11.39
N ILE A 388 28.14 -65.58 10.61
CA ILE A 388 28.19 -65.82 9.16
C ILE A 388 29.36 -66.76 8.89
N TRP A 389 29.12 -67.92 8.28
CA TRP A 389 30.19 -68.89 8.01
C TRP A 389 29.99 -69.65 6.70
N SER A 390 31.13 -70.06 6.13
CA SER A 390 31.18 -71.03 5.04
C SER A 390 31.40 -72.44 5.60
N GLU A 391 30.87 -73.47 4.95
CA GLU A 391 31.26 -74.84 5.28
C GLU A 391 32.69 -75.11 4.81
N VAL A 392 33.49 -75.79 5.64
CA VAL A 392 34.88 -76.20 5.33
C VAL A 392 34.94 -77.14 4.10
N SER A 393 33.81 -77.72 3.70
CA SER A 393 33.61 -78.52 2.49
C SER A 393 33.65 -77.70 1.18
N ASN A 394 33.34 -76.40 1.25
CA ASN A 394 33.22 -75.48 0.12
C ASN A 394 33.52 -74.02 0.58
N PRO A 395 34.78 -73.70 0.91
CA PRO A 395 35.13 -72.42 1.53
C PRO A 395 34.95 -71.24 0.57
N LEU A 396 34.03 -70.36 0.91
CA LEU A 396 33.84 -69.03 0.32
C LEU A 396 34.58 -67.97 1.16
N VAL A 397 34.94 -66.85 0.54
CA VAL A 397 35.59 -65.70 1.20
C VAL A 397 34.66 -64.50 1.17
N LEU A 398 34.49 -63.84 2.31
CA LEU A 398 33.69 -62.62 2.46
C LEU A 398 34.34 -61.45 1.70
N SER A 399 33.51 -60.65 1.03
CA SER A 399 33.96 -59.48 0.25
C SER A 399 34.01 -58.23 1.12
N ALA A 400 34.92 -57.31 0.78
CA ALA A 400 34.99 -55.98 1.38
C ALA A 400 33.73 -55.14 1.04
N GLY A 401 33.28 -54.30 1.98
CA GLY A 401 32.09 -53.46 1.86
C GLY A 401 31.07 -53.74 2.96
N THR A 402 29.82 -53.33 2.75
CA THR A 402 28.73 -53.62 3.70
C THR A 402 28.49 -55.13 3.80
N LEU A 403 28.71 -55.69 4.99
CA LEU A 403 28.48 -57.10 5.32
C LEU A 403 27.00 -57.41 5.55
N LEU A 404 26.31 -56.47 6.21
CA LEU A 404 24.86 -56.46 6.45
C LEU A 404 24.42 -55.04 6.83
N SER A 405 23.10 -54.81 6.91
CA SER A 405 22.50 -53.59 7.44
C SER A 405 21.46 -53.93 8.50
N ILE A 406 21.51 -53.24 9.63
CA ILE A 406 20.54 -53.35 10.73
C ILE A 406 19.59 -52.17 10.62
N GLU A 407 18.29 -52.44 10.46
CA GLU A 407 17.26 -51.40 10.49
C GLU A 407 16.78 -51.18 11.94
N PHE A 408 16.89 -49.95 12.45
CA PHE A 408 16.41 -49.56 13.78
C PHE A 408 15.26 -48.55 13.65
N ALA A 409 14.19 -48.75 14.41
CA ALA A 409 13.15 -47.76 14.63
C ALA A 409 13.51 -46.91 15.87
N VAL A 410 13.71 -45.61 15.64
CA VAL A 410 13.92 -44.58 16.67
C VAL A 410 12.57 -44.34 17.36
N THR A 411 12.57 -44.40 18.68
CA THR A 411 11.35 -44.34 19.50
C THR A 411 10.92 -42.90 19.82
N ASP A 412 9.70 -42.73 20.31
CA ASP A 412 9.23 -41.44 20.87
C ASP A 412 9.75 -41.17 22.30
N SER A 413 10.80 -41.87 22.73
CA SER A 413 11.43 -41.73 24.05
C SER A 413 12.15 -40.38 24.20
N PRO A 414 12.04 -39.67 25.34
CA PRO A 414 12.86 -38.49 25.65
C PRO A 414 14.37 -38.67 25.47
N ALA A 415 14.88 -39.91 25.55
CA ALA A 415 16.29 -40.23 25.27
C ALA A 415 16.70 -40.10 23.79
N CYS A 416 15.77 -39.77 22.89
CA CYS A 416 16.05 -39.41 21.50
C CYS A 416 15.95 -37.89 21.21
N TRP A 417 15.48 -37.06 22.13
CA TRP A 417 14.96 -35.71 21.79
C TRP A 417 15.73 -34.55 22.43
N GLY A 418 16.53 -33.86 21.61
CA GLY A 418 17.25 -32.65 21.97
C GLY A 418 18.38 -32.37 20.97
N THR A 419 19.05 -31.22 21.10
CA THR A 419 20.26 -30.92 20.31
C THR A 419 21.36 -31.95 20.58
N ASP A 420 22.15 -32.28 19.55
CA ASP A 420 23.33 -33.15 19.62
C ASP A 420 23.10 -34.55 20.21
N HIS A 421 21.94 -35.17 19.95
CA HIS A 421 21.72 -36.57 20.32
C HIS A 421 22.60 -37.52 19.49
N THR A 422 23.24 -38.47 20.16
CA THR A 422 23.99 -39.56 19.53
C THR A 422 23.50 -40.89 20.06
N VAL A 423 23.17 -41.84 19.19
CA VAL A 423 22.86 -43.22 19.58
C VAL A 423 24.08 -44.10 19.37
N ASP A 424 24.50 -44.81 20.42
CA ASP A 424 25.63 -45.73 20.34
C ASP A 424 25.18 -47.07 19.72
N VAL A 425 25.97 -47.56 18.76
CA VAL A 425 25.88 -48.91 18.20
C VAL A 425 27.28 -49.53 18.25
N LEU A 426 27.49 -50.43 19.20
CA LEU A 426 28.80 -50.93 19.62
C LEU A 426 28.93 -52.44 19.38
N PHE A 427 30.14 -52.98 19.51
CA PHE A 427 30.35 -54.43 19.46
C PHE A 427 30.58 -54.98 20.87
N SER A 428 29.74 -55.94 21.25
CA SER A 428 29.75 -56.63 22.54
C SER A 428 31.01 -57.50 22.73
N ASN A 429 31.18 -58.01 23.95
CA ASN A 429 32.13 -59.07 24.27
C ASN A 429 31.49 -60.45 24.56
N GLN A 430 30.17 -60.63 24.39
CA GLN A 430 29.41 -61.83 24.82
C GLN A 430 28.57 -62.58 23.74
N PRO A 431 29.06 -62.82 22.50
CA PRO A 431 30.48 -63.00 22.16
C PRO A 431 31.21 -61.84 21.50
N ALA A 432 32.48 -61.70 21.91
CA ALA A 432 33.45 -60.82 21.27
C ALA A 432 33.68 -61.19 19.78
N PRO A 433 33.83 -60.18 18.89
CA PRO A 433 34.11 -60.36 17.48
C PRO A 433 35.26 -61.34 17.20
N SER A 434 34.94 -62.36 16.40
CA SER A 434 35.81 -63.48 16.08
C SER A 434 35.74 -63.80 14.58
N PHE A 435 36.87 -64.24 14.01
CA PHE A 435 37.06 -64.37 12.57
C PHE A 435 37.76 -65.69 12.26
N GLY A 436 37.44 -66.32 11.13
CA GLY A 436 38.01 -67.60 10.71
C GLY A 436 38.41 -67.64 9.24
N ASP A 437 39.50 -68.35 8.94
CA ASP A 437 40.00 -68.57 7.57
C ASP A 437 39.34 -69.78 6.87
N PRO A 438 39.54 -69.96 5.54
CA PRO A 438 39.10 -71.16 4.80
C PRO A 438 39.53 -72.52 5.37
N GLY A 439 40.55 -72.57 6.22
CA GLY A 439 41.02 -73.78 6.92
C GLY A 439 40.38 -73.99 8.30
N GLY A 440 39.54 -73.06 8.78
CA GLY A 440 38.94 -73.08 10.11
C GLY A 440 39.87 -72.58 11.22
N GLN A 441 40.97 -71.88 10.90
CA GLN A 441 41.86 -71.26 11.87
C GLN A 441 41.36 -69.87 12.27
N THR A 442 41.55 -69.50 13.53
CA THR A 442 41.18 -68.16 14.03
C THR A 442 42.08 -67.08 13.43
N LEU A 443 41.46 -66.06 12.84
CA LEU A 443 42.12 -64.83 12.41
C LEU A 443 42.00 -63.77 13.53
N PHE A 444 43.13 -63.15 13.89
CA PHE A 444 43.17 -62.10 14.89
C PHE A 444 42.84 -60.75 14.24
N ARG A 445 41.62 -60.24 14.40
CA ARG A 445 41.16 -58.92 13.96
C ARG A 445 40.28 -58.31 15.06
N THR A 446 40.01 -57.00 14.97
CA THR A 446 39.11 -56.29 15.90
C THR A 446 37.87 -55.75 15.18
N ALA A 447 36.88 -55.31 15.96
CA ALA A 447 35.73 -54.53 15.50
C ALA A 447 35.69 -53.17 16.20
N VAL A 448 35.04 -52.18 15.59
CA VAL A 448 34.90 -50.82 16.15
C VAL A 448 33.47 -50.31 15.95
N GLY A 449 32.79 -50.05 17.07
CA GLY A 449 31.47 -49.42 17.10
C GLY A 449 31.53 -47.91 16.81
N ALA A 450 30.35 -47.29 16.75
CA ALA A 450 30.23 -45.84 16.60
C ALA A 450 29.02 -45.27 17.33
N SER A 451 29.23 -44.09 17.90
CA SER A 451 28.18 -43.12 18.20
C SER A 451 27.68 -42.53 16.87
N ILE A 452 26.38 -42.61 16.62
CA ILE A 452 25.73 -42.11 15.40
C ILE A 452 24.93 -40.85 15.78
N PRO A 453 25.32 -39.65 15.33
CA PRO A 453 24.54 -38.44 15.58
C PRO A 453 23.17 -38.52 14.88
N LEU A 454 22.10 -38.31 15.65
CA LEU A 454 20.74 -38.15 15.16
C LEU A 454 20.43 -36.66 15.11
N ASP A 455 20.52 -36.10 13.91
CA ASP A 455 20.28 -34.68 13.67
C ASP A 455 18.78 -34.48 13.41
N PHE A 456 18.10 -33.70 14.25
CA PHE A 456 16.66 -33.50 14.18
C PHE A 456 16.35 -32.04 13.89
N ASN A 457 15.63 -31.79 12.79
CA ASN A 457 15.27 -30.43 12.39
C ASN A 457 14.61 -29.67 13.55
N SER A 458 15.22 -28.55 13.92
CA SER A 458 14.56 -27.46 14.61
C SER A 458 13.36 -26.99 13.77
N PHE A 459 12.40 -26.36 14.42
CA PHE A 459 11.33 -25.65 13.71
C PHE A 459 11.53 -24.15 13.91
N PRO A 460 11.19 -23.31 12.91
CA PRO A 460 11.28 -21.86 13.06
C PRO A 460 10.42 -21.42 14.24
N THR A 461 10.95 -20.51 15.06
CA THR A 461 10.30 -20.11 16.33
C THR A 461 9.43 -18.86 16.19
N ASP A 462 9.89 -17.89 15.39
CA ASP A 462 9.14 -16.71 14.99
C ASP A 462 9.73 -16.14 13.68
N PHE A 463 9.01 -15.20 13.05
CA PHE A 463 9.52 -14.42 11.93
C PHE A 463 9.03 -12.97 11.96
N ALA A 464 9.82 -12.05 11.41
CA ALA A 464 9.59 -10.62 11.46
C ALA A 464 9.70 -9.97 10.07
N LEU A 465 8.87 -8.96 9.83
CA LEU A 465 8.91 -8.11 8.64
C LEU A 465 9.65 -6.81 9.00
N SER A 466 10.61 -6.40 8.17
CA SER A 466 11.52 -5.28 8.48
C SER A 466 10.84 -3.91 8.66
N ALA A 467 9.66 -3.73 8.08
CA ALA A 467 8.80 -2.57 8.26
C ALA A 467 7.34 -2.98 8.02
N THR A 468 6.43 -2.48 8.86
CA THR A 468 4.98 -2.75 8.78
C THR A 468 4.20 -1.51 8.33
N SER A 469 4.86 -0.62 7.59
CA SER A 469 4.27 0.64 7.13
C SER A 469 4.84 1.06 5.77
N VAL A 470 4.01 1.65 4.94
CA VAL A 470 4.41 2.23 3.64
C VAL A 470 3.65 3.55 3.44
N ALA A 471 4.27 4.50 2.74
CA ALA A 471 3.58 5.71 2.30
C ALA A 471 2.45 5.38 1.31
N GLU A 472 1.42 6.22 1.26
CA GLU A 472 0.50 6.24 0.12
C GLU A 472 1.16 6.79 -1.15
N ASN A 473 0.42 6.77 -2.26
CA ASN A 473 0.86 7.27 -3.57
C ASN A 473 2.17 6.64 -4.11
N VAL A 474 2.64 5.54 -3.50
CA VAL A 474 3.80 4.77 -3.99
C VAL A 474 3.42 3.92 -5.20
N PRO A 475 4.33 3.70 -6.18
CA PRO A 475 4.06 2.84 -7.32
C PRO A 475 3.66 1.41 -6.91
N ALA A 476 2.86 0.75 -7.75
CA ALA A 476 2.61 -0.69 -7.64
C ALA A 476 3.92 -1.49 -7.60
N ASP A 477 3.89 -2.68 -6.98
CA ASP A 477 5.05 -3.52 -6.68
C ASP A 477 6.09 -2.88 -5.73
N THR A 478 5.79 -1.77 -5.06
CA THR A 478 6.65 -1.21 -4.00
C THR A 478 6.82 -2.20 -2.85
N VAL A 479 8.07 -2.38 -2.41
CA VAL A 479 8.41 -3.25 -1.28
C VAL A 479 8.05 -2.55 0.03
N VAL A 480 7.13 -3.14 0.78
CA VAL A 480 6.73 -2.70 2.13
C VAL A 480 7.80 -3.09 3.15
N GLY A 481 8.33 -4.30 3.04
CA GLY A 481 9.34 -4.82 3.94
C GLY A 481 9.92 -6.16 3.49
N THR A 482 10.99 -6.57 4.16
CA THR A 482 11.66 -7.85 3.92
C THR A 482 11.48 -8.75 5.15
N PHE A 483 11.09 -10.01 4.94
CA PHE A 483 10.96 -11.01 6.00
C PHE A 483 12.33 -11.55 6.42
N SER A 484 12.43 -11.83 7.72
CA SER A 484 13.52 -12.47 8.43
C SER A 484 12.94 -13.49 9.41
N ASN A 485 13.65 -14.55 9.75
CA ASN A 485 13.20 -15.61 10.65
C ASN A 485 14.16 -15.79 11.83
N ASN A 486 13.70 -16.52 12.85
CA ASN A 486 14.52 -17.00 13.96
C ASN A 486 14.43 -18.53 14.01
N ASP A 487 15.33 -19.17 13.26
CA ASP A 487 15.53 -20.61 13.18
C ASP A 487 16.97 -20.95 13.61
N PRO A 488 17.21 -21.98 14.43
CA PRO A 488 18.56 -22.48 14.70
C PRO A 488 19.25 -23.10 13.46
N ASP A 489 18.47 -23.63 12.50
CA ASP A 489 19.00 -24.48 11.42
C ASP A 489 19.26 -23.68 10.13
N VAL A 490 20.20 -24.16 9.29
CA VAL A 490 20.59 -23.50 8.03
C VAL A 490 19.66 -23.94 6.89
N ASP A 491 18.38 -23.58 6.99
CA ASP A 491 17.30 -24.06 6.13
C ASP A 491 16.88 -23.10 4.98
N THR A 492 15.98 -23.58 4.12
CA THR A 492 15.55 -22.88 2.88
C THR A 492 14.11 -22.38 2.99
N PHE A 493 14.00 -21.17 3.54
CA PHE A 493 12.72 -20.58 3.94
C PHE A 493 11.83 -20.12 2.77
N VAL A 494 10.56 -20.51 2.83
CA VAL A 494 9.50 -20.09 1.90
C VAL A 494 8.43 -19.32 2.66
N TYR A 495 8.12 -18.11 2.21
CA TYR A 495 7.07 -17.25 2.76
C TYR A 495 5.85 -17.24 1.82
N THR A 496 4.66 -17.51 2.35
CA THR A 496 3.40 -17.54 1.57
C THR A 496 2.27 -16.77 2.25
N LEU A 497 1.35 -16.21 1.46
CA LEU A 497 0.10 -15.63 1.97
C LEU A 497 -0.94 -16.74 2.10
N VAL A 498 -1.52 -16.91 3.30
CA VAL A 498 -2.41 -18.03 3.63
C VAL A 498 -3.77 -17.58 4.16
N SER A 499 -4.82 -18.35 3.91
CA SER A 499 -6.17 -18.06 4.39
C SER A 499 -6.33 -18.34 5.89
N GLY A 500 -6.99 -17.43 6.62
CA GLY A 500 -7.31 -17.59 8.04
C GLY A 500 -7.86 -16.30 8.63
N ALA A 501 -7.94 -16.21 9.96
CA ALA A 501 -8.27 -14.96 10.64
C ALA A 501 -7.16 -13.92 10.41
N GLY A 502 -7.52 -12.68 10.06
CA GLY A 502 -6.55 -11.62 9.75
C GLY A 502 -5.93 -11.70 8.36
N ALA A 503 -6.44 -12.58 7.47
CA ALA A 503 -6.00 -12.72 6.08
C ALA A 503 -6.78 -11.82 5.10
N ASP A 504 -7.58 -10.87 5.64
CA ASP A 504 -8.64 -10.15 4.93
C ASP A 504 -8.14 -9.35 3.72
N ASP A 505 -6.87 -8.91 3.74
CA ASP A 505 -6.24 -8.11 2.69
C ASP A 505 -5.15 -8.85 1.90
N ASN A 506 -5.02 -10.17 2.03
CA ASN A 506 -3.98 -10.93 1.32
C ASN A 506 -3.95 -10.69 -0.21
N ALA A 507 -5.09 -10.36 -0.83
CA ALA A 507 -5.18 -10.05 -2.27
C ALA A 507 -4.51 -8.71 -2.67
N SER A 508 -4.30 -7.80 -1.71
CA SER A 508 -3.66 -6.49 -1.93
C SER A 508 -2.13 -6.57 -1.97
N PHE A 509 -1.54 -7.73 -1.66
CA PHE A 509 -0.09 -7.92 -1.56
C PHE A 509 0.41 -9.14 -2.35
N THR A 510 1.72 -9.17 -2.61
CA THR A 510 2.44 -10.32 -3.18
C THR A 510 3.73 -10.52 -2.39
N ILE A 511 4.15 -11.77 -2.22
CA ILE A 511 5.47 -12.09 -1.67
C ILE A 511 6.39 -12.56 -2.79
N VAL A 512 7.55 -11.92 -2.95
CA VAL A 512 8.57 -12.28 -3.94
C VAL A 512 9.86 -12.62 -3.19
N ALA A 513 10.27 -13.89 -3.24
CA ALA A 513 11.28 -14.47 -2.35
C ALA A 513 10.94 -14.21 -0.86
N ASN A 514 11.60 -13.25 -0.22
CA ASN A 514 11.31 -12.81 1.15
C ASN A 514 10.84 -11.35 1.23
N GLN A 515 10.46 -10.69 0.13
CA GLN A 515 9.95 -9.32 0.13
C GLN A 515 8.43 -9.28 0.04
N LEU A 516 7.78 -8.57 0.97
CA LEU A 516 6.38 -8.19 0.87
C LEU A 516 6.25 -6.96 -0.03
N LYS A 517 5.40 -7.05 -1.06
CA LYS A 517 5.08 -5.96 -2.00
C LYS A 517 3.59 -5.66 -1.97
N ILE A 518 3.23 -4.40 -2.18
CA ILE A 518 1.83 -4.00 -2.40
C ILE A 518 1.51 -4.01 -3.91
N ASN A 519 0.34 -4.56 -4.27
CA ASN A 519 -0.01 -4.86 -5.66
C ASN A 519 -0.52 -3.64 -6.47
N ALA A 520 -0.87 -2.55 -5.78
CA ALA A 520 -1.36 -1.30 -6.34
C ALA A 520 -0.86 -0.12 -5.49
N SER A 521 -1.04 1.12 -5.97
CA SER A 521 -0.82 2.29 -5.13
C SER A 521 -1.80 2.27 -3.95
N PRO A 522 -1.33 2.39 -2.69
CA PRO A 522 -2.19 2.67 -1.56
C PRO A 522 -2.66 4.13 -1.56
N ASP A 523 -3.75 4.33 -0.82
CA ASP A 523 -4.56 5.55 -0.64
C ASP A 523 -5.04 5.48 0.82
N PHE A 524 -4.67 6.45 1.65
CA PHE A 524 -4.87 6.42 3.10
C PHE A 524 -6.32 6.69 3.48
N GLU A 525 -6.95 7.68 2.83
CA GLU A 525 -8.33 8.08 3.04
C GLU A 525 -9.31 6.97 2.65
N ALA A 526 -9.01 6.20 1.61
CA ALA A 526 -9.72 4.98 1.26
C ALA A 526 -9.40 3.82 2.22
N LYS A 527 -8.12 3.57 2.53
CA LYS A 527 -7.72 2.50 3.45
C LYS A 527 -6.33 2.67 4.11
N SER A 528 -6.31 3.35 5.25
CA SER A 528 -5.13 3.55 6.11
C SER A 528 -4.51 2.31 6.77
N SER A 529 -5.13 1.12 6.69
CA SER A 529 -4.61 -0.09 7.33
C SER A 529 -5.12 -1.39 6.70
N TYR A 530 -4.21 -2.33 6.44
CA TYR A 530 -4.49 -3.65 5.85
C TYR A 530 -4.09 -4.78 6.82
N SER A 531 -4.81 -5.90 6.81
CA SER A 531 -4.46 -7.11 7.57
C SER A 531 -4.12 -8.29 6.67
N ILE A 532 -2.89 -8.79 6.78
CA ILE A 532 -2.43 -9.98 6.06
C ILE A 532 -2.04 -11.12 7.00
N LEU A 533 -2.17 -12.35 6.52
CA LEU A 533 -1.76 -13.56 7.22
C LEU A 533 -0.71 -14.31 6.38
N VAL A 534 0.49 -14.41 6.94
CA VAL A 534 1.67 -14.98 6.27
C VAL A 534 2.06 -16.29 6.96
N GLN A 535 2.49 -17.28 6.20
CA GLN A 535 3.13 -18.50 6.70
C GLN A 535 4.60 -18.54 6.25
N LEU A 536 5.47 -18.86 7.20
CA LEU A 536 6.83 -19.34 6.99
C LEU A 536 6.82 -20.87 6.97
N ASN A 537 7.56 -21.47 6.04
CA ASN A 537 7.87 -22.89 5.96
C ASN A 537 9.39 -23.05 5.77
N ASP A 538 10.01 -23.97 6.51
CA ASP A 538 11.47 -24.24 6.50
C ASP A 538 11.93 -25.15 5.33
N GLY A 539 11.01 -25.81 4.65
CA GLY A 539 11.27 -26.85 3.64
C GLY A 539 11.51 -28.24 4.22
N LYS A 540 11.36 -28.42 5.54
CA LYS A 540 11.71 -29.62 6.31
C LYS A 540 10.59 -30.15 7.21
N GLY A 541 9.59 -29.34 7.53
CA GLY A 541 8.35 -29.76 8.21
C GLY A 541 7.80 -28.75 9.22
N GLY A 542 8.61 -27.78 9.65
CA GLY A 542 8.19 -26.70 10.54
C GLY A 542 7.46 -25.59 9.78
N VAL A 543 6.37 -25.13 10.36
CA VAL A 543 5.58 -24.01 9.85
C VAL A 543 5.17 -23.06 10.97
N VAL A 544 5.31 -21.76 10.72
CA VAL A 544 4.83 -20.70 11.61
C VAL A 544 3.93 -19.78 10.80
N THR A 545 2.73 -19.49 11.31
CA THR A 545 1.79 -18.56 10.70
C THR A 545 1.65 -17.33 11.59
N LYS A 546 1.76 -16.12 11.01
CA LYS A 546 1.74 -14.84 11.74
C LYS A 546 0.94 -13.79 10.96
N GLN A 547 0.11 -13.05 11.69
CA GLN A 547 -0.65 -11.91 11.17
C GLN A 547 0.23 -10.66 11.20
N PHE A 548 0.16 -9.85 10.16
CA PHE A 548 0.78 -8.52 10.10
C PHE A 548 -0.28 -7.47 9.76
N THR A 549 -0.30 -6.39 10.52
CA THR A 549 -1.01 -5.16 10.16
C THR A 549 -0.06 -4.28 9.38
N ILE A 550 -0.42 -3.91 8.15
CA ILE A 550 0.35 -2.99 7.32
C ILE A 550 -0.37 -1.63 7.35
N THR A 551 0.25 -0.65 7.99
CA THR A 551 -0.29 0.71 8.11
C THR A 551 0.14 1.55 6.92
N ILE A 552 -0.79 2.21 6.25
CA ILE A 552 -0.44 3.26 5.30
C ILE A 552 -0.12 4.52 6.12
N THR A 553 0.95 5.21 5.79
CA THR A 553 1.22 6.55 6.36
C THR A 553 0.75 7.59 5.36
N ASN A 554 -0.14 8.47 5.81
CA ASN A 554 -0.63 9.59 5.03
C ASN A 554 0.53 10.48 4.53
N VAL A 555 0.40 11.01 3.31
CA VAL A 555 1.35 11.92 2.66
C VAL A 555 0.58 12.98 1.89
N ASN A 556 0.71 14.24 2.32
CA ASN A 556 0.07 15.43 1.74
C ASN A 556 -0.17 15.32 0.23
N ASP A 557 -1.43 15.29 -0.14
CA ASP A 557 -1.90 15.13 -1.50
C ASP A 557 -2.09 16.48 -2.19
N THR A 558 -2.53 16.49 -3.45
CA THR A 558 -2.80 17.75 -4.16
C THR A 558 -4.27 18.14 -4.04
N PRO A 559 -4.61 19.40 -3.68
CA PRO A 559 -5.98 19.87 -3.64
C PRO A 559 -6.73 19.62 -4.95
N THR A 560 -8.02 19.28 -4.86
CA THR A 560 -8.81 18.76 -6.00
C THR A 560 -9.85 19.73 -6.54
N ASP A 561 -10.34 20.68 -5.71
CA ASP A 561 -11.17 21.78 -6.17
C ASP A 561 -11.08 23.03 -5.26
N ILE A 562 -11.51 24.18 -5.78
CA ILE A 562 -11.75 25.40 -4.99
C ILE A 562 -13.20 25.84 -5.20
N THR A 563 -13.88 26.20 -4.12
CA THR A 563 -15.21 26.82 -4.16
C THR A 563 -15.16 28.23 -3.59
N LEU A 564 -16.09 29.08 -4.01
CA LEU A 564 -16.27 30.44 -3.52
C LEU A 564 -17.71 30.55 -2.99
N SER A 565 -17.90 31.05 -1.78
CA SER A 565 -19.21 31.04 -1.10
C SER A 565 -20.30 31.90 -1.76
N ASN A 566 -19.90 32.89 -2.55
CA ASN A 566 -20.76 33.79 -3.32
C ASN A 566 -19.91 34.44 -4.42
N ASP A 567 -20.43 34.45 -5.64
CA ASP A 567 -19.80 34.96 -6.86
C ASP A 567 -20.38 36.31 -7.31
N LYS A 568 -21.30 36.91 -6.54
CA LYS A 568 -22.06 38.12 -6.91
C LYS A 568 -21.73 39.32 -6.05
N VAL A 569 -21.54 40.48 -6.70
CA VAL A 569 -21.37 41.78 -6.04
C VAL A 569 -22.31 42.80 -6.66
N PHE A 570 -22.93 43.66 -5.86
CA PHE A 570 -23.78 44.72 -6.39
C PHE A 570 -22.96 45.85 -7.01
N GLU A 571 -23.46 46.45 -8.09
CA GLU A 571 -22.94 47.73 -8.56
C GLU A 571 -23.03 48.83 -7.48
N ALA A 572 -22.19 49.85 -7.59
CA ALA A 572 -21.98 50.89 -6.58
C ALA A 572 -21.70 50.35 -5.15
N ALA A 573 -21.26 49.09 -5.00
CA ALA A 573 -20.77 48.56 -3.73
C ALA A 573 -19.49 49.31 -3.30
N PRO A 574 -19.30 49.63 -2.00
CA PRO A 574 -18.10 50.31 -1.55
C PRO A 574 -16.80 49.57 -1.93
N ALA A 575 -15.76 50.32 -2.28
CA ALA A 575 -14.43 49.74 -2.51
C ALA A 575 -13.96 48.91 -1.30
N ASN A 576 -13.37 47.74 -1.56
CA ASN A 576 -13.01 46.67 -0.62
C ASN A 576 -14.18 45.83 -0.07
N THR A 577 -15.40 45.93 -0.63
CA THR A 577 -16.52 45.03 -0.30
C THR A 577 -16.10 43.57 -0.48
N VAL A 578 -16.30 42.76 0.56
CA VAL A 578 -16.09 41.31 0.53
C VAL A 578 -17.23 40.67 -0.26
N ILE A 579 -16.89 39.84 -1.24
CA ILE A 579 -17.82 39.13 -2.12
C ILE A 579 -18.15 37.76 -1.53
N GLY A 580 -17.11 37.00 -1.17
CA GLY A 580 -17.26 35.66 -0.61
C GLY A 580 -15.97 35.14 0.01
N THR A 581 -16.04 33.98 0.64
CA THR A 581 -14.89 33.23 1.16
C THR A 581 -14.61 32.02 0.27
N PHE A 582 -13.35 31.82 -0.08
CA PHE A 582 -12.89 30.57 -0.66
C PHE A 582 -12.89 29.43 0.36
N SER A 583 -13.16 28.22 -0.11
CA SER A 583 -12.80 26.97 0.56
C SER A 583 -12.23 25.98 -0.45
N THR A 584 -11.49 24.98 0.01
CA THR A 584 -10.80 24.02 -0.84
C THR A 584 -11.28 22.61 -0.55
N VAL A 585 -11.42 21.80 -1.59
CA VAL A 585 -11.69 20.37 -1.49
C VAL A 585 -10.34 19.65 -1.56
N ASP A 586 -10.01 19.02 -0.45
CA ASP A 586 -8.83 18.18 -0.28
C ASP A 586 -9.24 16.89 0.42
N GLN A 587 -8.44 15.84 0.29
CA GLN A 587 -8.63 14.59 0.99
C GLN A 587 -7.89 14.58 2.35
N ASP A 588 -6.82 15.36 2.51
CA ASP A 588 -6.11 15.55 3.77
C ASP A 588 -7.00 16.14 4.87
N SER A 589 -7.34 15.29 5.85
CA SER A 589 -8.34 15.63 6.87
C SER A 589 -7.81 16.59 7.94
N GLY A 590 -8.10 17.88 7.75
CA GLY A 590 -7.75 18.95 8.69
C GLY A 590 -6.63 19.88 8.23
N ASP A 591 -6.23 19.80 6.95
CA ASP A 591 -5.19 20.67 6.40
C ASP A 591 -5.66 22.13 6.22
N THR A 592 -4.72 23.03 5.89
CA THR A 592 -4.92 24.48 5.95
C THR A 592 -4.45 25.20 4.70
N PHE A 593 -5.38 25.92 4.07
CA PHE A 593 -5.19 26.47 2.73
C PHE A 593 -4.89 27.98 2.72
N THR A 594 -4.01 28.37 1.81
CA THR A 594 -3.68 29.76 1.48
C THR A 594 -4.11 30.09 0.06
N TYR A 595 -4.64 31.29 -0.15
CA TYR A 595 -5.27 31.69 -1.42
C TYR A 595 -4.54 32.87 -2.06
N ALA A 596 -4.32 32.80 -3.37
CA ALA A 596 -3.62 33.84 -4.13
C ALA A 596 -4.21 34.01 -5.55
N LEU A 597 -4.25 35.25 -6.04
CA LEU A 597 -4.51 35.55 -7.45
C LEU A 597 -3.25 35.26 -8.27
N VAL A 598 -3.39 34.56 -9.39
CA VAL A 598 -2.27 34.00 -10.17
C VAL A 598 -2.48 34.18 -11.68
N SER A 599 -1.39 34.30 -12.44
CA SER A 599 -1.45 34.50 -13.89
C SER A 599 -1.70 33.19 -14.66
N GLY A 600 -2.52 33.25 -15.72
CA GLY A 600 -2.89 32.11 -16.56
C GLY A 600 -4.26 32.31 -17.21
N THR A 601 -4.82 31.29 -17.86
CA THR A 601 -6.20 31.39 -18.41
C THR A 601 -7.18 31.76 -17.29
N GLY A 602 -7.98 32.81 -17.53
CA GLY A 602 -8.91 33.36 -16.54
C GLY A 602 -8.32 34.44 -15.62
N ASP A 603 -7.12 34.99 -15.89
CA ASP A 603 -6.49 36.00 -15.03
C ASP A 603 -6.84 37.46 -15.35
N THR A 604 -7.67 37.69 -16.38
CA THR A 604 -7.97 38.98 -17.02
C THR A 604 -8.18 40.12 -16.02
N ASP A 605 -9.00 39.87 -15.01
CA ASP A 605 -9.48 40.89 -14.08
C ASP A 605 -8.86 40.77 -12.68
N ASN A 606 -7.83 39.94 -12.50
CA ASN A 606 -7.16 39.75 -11.20
C ASN A 606 -6.77 41.08 -10.52
N GLY A 607 -6.40 42.11 -11.29
CA GLY A 607 -6.05 43.44 -10.76
C GLY A 607 -7.21 44.20 -10.10
N ALA A 608 -8.46 43.84 -10.38
CA ALA A 608 -9.65 44.43 -9.78
C ALA A 608 -9.97 43.87 -8.39
N PHE A 609 -9.24 42.85 -7.89
CA PHE A 609 -9.54 42.18 -6.63
C PHE A 609 -8.34 42.08 -5.68
N THR A 610 -8.62 41.79 -4.42
CA THR A 610 -7.65 41.45 -3.37
C THR A 610 -8.17 40.24 -2.60
N ILE A 611 -7.28 39.31 -2.27
CA ILE A 611 -7.58 38.20 -1.35
C ILE A 611 -6.94 38.48 0.01
N THR A 612 -7.72 38.39 1.09
CA THR A 612 -7.24 38.53 2.47
C THR A 612 -7.64 37.29 3.28
N GLY A 613 -6.67 36.45 3.62
CA GLY A 613 -6.95 35.12 4.17
C GLY A 613 -7.65 34.26 3.11
N SER A 614 -8.92 33.93 3.33
CA SER A 614 -9.79 33.31 2.31
C SER A 614 -10.84 34.25 1.73
N GLN A 615 -10.92 35.51 2.16
CA GLN A 615 -11.93 36.47 1.68
C GLN A 615 -11.49 37.13 0.37
N LEU A 616 -12.37 37.09 -0.64
CA LEU A 616 -12.26 37.87 -1.87
C LEU A 616 -12.94 39.22 -1.70
N SER A 617 -12.23 40.31 -1.99
CA SER A 617 -12.78 41.68 -2.04
C SER A 617 -12.52 42.34 -3.39
N ILE A 618 -13.45 43.18 -3.85
CA ILE A 618 -13.26 44.04 -5.03
C ILE A 618 -12.55 45.36 -4.64
N ASN A 619 -11.52 45.75 -5.38
CA ASN A 619 -10.62 46.87 -5.04
C ASN A 619 -11.26 48.25 -5.29
N ALA A 620 -12.17 48.34 -6.25
CA ALA A 620 -12.91 49.54 -6.63
C ALA A 620 -14.42 49.33 -6.46
N SER A 621 -15.21 50.39 -6.63
CA SER A 621 -16.66 50.25 -6.73
C SER A 621 -17.02 49.75 -8.13
N PRO A 622 -17.72 48.61 -8.29
CA PRO A 622 -18.12 48.11 -9.60
C PRO A 622 -19.28 48.94 -10.17
N ASP A 623 -19.31 49.03 -11.50
CA ASP A 623 -20.40 49.62 -12.30
C ASP A 623 -20.84 48.56 -13.31
N PHE A 624 -22.13 48.22 -13.31
CA PHE A 624 -22.69 47.19 -14.18
C PHE A 624 -22.62 47.57 -15.66
N ALA A 625 -22.78 48.85 -15.98
CA ALA A 625 -22.75 49.36 -17.35
C ALA A 625 -21.32 49.41 -17.93
N THR A 626 -20.30 49.61 -17.09
CA THR A 626 -18.89 49.50 -17.50
C THR A 626 -18.45 48.03 -17.62
N GLN A 627 -18.75 47.19 -16.63
CA GLN A 627 -18.31 45.79 -16.63
C GLN A 627 -19.22 44.90 -15.76
N SER A 628 -20.10 44.14 -16.41
CA SER A 628 -21.09 43.25 -15.77
C SER A 628 -20.52 41.93 -15.24
N SER A 629 -19.30 41.55 -15.63
CA SER A 629 -18.59 40.40 -15.07
C SER A 629 -17.06 40.52 -15.17
N TYR A 630 -16.37 39.84 -14.25
CA TYR A 630 -14.92 39.78 -14.16
C TYR A 630 -14.46 38.30 -14.11
N SER A 631 -13.38 37.94 -14.79
CA SER A 631 -12.74 36.62 -14.68
C SER A 631 -11.46 36.72 -13.84
N ILE A 632 -11.39 35.91 -12.79
CA ILE A 632 -10.21 35.80 -11.89
C ILE A 632 -9.70 34.37 -11.81
N ARG A 633 -8.38 34.23 -11.72
CA ARG A 633 -7.68 32.94 -11.57
C ARG A 633 -7.06 32.86 -10.19
N VAL A 634 -7.52 31.91 -9.40
CA VAL A 634 -7.20 31.74 -7.98
C VAL A 634 -6.45 30.42 -7.79
N ARG A 635 -5.29 30.48 -7.14
CA ARG A 635 -4.61 29.31 -6.60
C ARG A 635 -4.98 29.12 -5.13
N SER A 636 -5.26 27.87 -4.76
CA SER A 636 -5.18 27.38 -3.38
C SER A 636 -3.88 26.62 -3.20
N THR A 637 -3.25 26.74 -2.04
CA THR A 637 -2.02 26.03 -1.68
C THR A 637 -2.13 25.57 -0.23
N ASP A 638 -1.96 24.26 -0.01
CA ASP A 638 -2.07 23.56 1.27
C ASP A 638 -0.85 23.83 2.21
N ALA A 639 -0.78 23.10 3.33
CA ALA A 639 0.32 23.21 4.29
C ALA A 639 1.64 22.54 3.83
N GLY A 640 1.59 21.52 2.96
CA GLY A 640 2.77 20.86 2.38
C GLY A 640 3.40 21.62 1.21
N GLY A 641 2.64 22.52 0.59
CA GLY A 641 3.02 23.33 -0.57
C GLY A 641 2.56 22.78 -1.92
N LEU A 642 1.63 21.82 -1.98
CA LEU A 642 0.96 21.43 -3.23
C LEU A 642 -0.22 22.39 -3.48
N SER A 643 -0.77 22.38 -4.71
CA SER A 643 -1.65 23.47 -5.13
C SER A 643 -2.54 23.17 -6.32
N PHE A 644 -3.76 23.71 -6.27
CA PHE A 644 -4.74 23.70 -7.35
C PHE A 644 -5.05 25.13 -7.83
N GLU A 645 -5.35 25.31 -9.12
CA GLU A 645 -5.71 26.62 -9.70
C GLU A 645 -7.05 26.54 -10.43
N LYS A 646 -7.96 27.50 -10.16
CA LYS A 646 -9.30 27.55 -10.75
C LYS A 646 -9.65 28.96 -11.22
N GLU A 647 -10.39 29.03 -12.32
CA GLU A 647 -11.03 30.26 -12.82
C GLU A 647 -12.39 30.45 -12.14
N PHE A 648 -12.71 31.69 -11.76
CA PHE A 648 -14.00 32.10 -11.23
C PHE A 648 -14.51 33.33 -12.00
N THR A 649 -15.76 33.27 -12.44
CA THR A 649 -16.49 34.45 -12.92
C THR A 649 -17.15 35.14 -11.73
N ILE A 650 -16.84 36.42 -11.52
CA ILE A 650 -17.53 37.28 -10.57
C ILE A 650 -18.55 38.12 -11.33
N HIS A 651 -19.81 38.05 -10.92
CA HIS A 651 -20.92 38.75 -11.56
C HIS A 651 -21.23 40.06 -10.83
N VAL A 652 -21.31 41.16 -11.57
CA VAL A 652 -21.93 42.39 -11.07
C VAL A 652 -23.43 42.26 -11.21
N ILE A 653 -24.16 42.60 -10.15
CA ILE A 653 -25.62 42.64 -10.11
C ILE A 653 -26.07 44.09 -10.05
N ASP A 654 -26.97 44.44 -10.96
CA ASP A 654 -27.63 45.75 -11.05
C ASP A 654 -28.53 46.03 -9.82
N ARG A 655 -29.09 47.23 -9.66
CA ARG A 655 -29.90 47.64 -8.50
C ARG A 655 -31.35 47.94 -8.89
N SER A 656 -32.28 47.15 -8.37
CA SER A 656 -33.70 47.40 -8.62
C SER A 656 -34.15 48.73 -8.02
N GLU A 657 -34.98 49.46 -8.76
CA GLU A 657 -35.46 50.80 -8.41
C GLU A 657 -36.94 50.76 -8.00
N LEU A 658 -37.31 51.59 -7.03
CA LEU A 658 -38.69 51.90 -6.68
C LEU A 658 -38.92 53.41 -6.83
N SER A 659 -39.81 53.82 -7.74
CA SER A 659 -40.03 55.23 -8.10
C SER A 659 -41.47 55.66 -7.89
N LEU A 660 -41.64 56.95 -7.56
CA LEU A 660 -42.90 57.67 -7.63
C LEU A 660 -42.96 58.48 -8.95
N PRO A 661 -44.12 59.02 -9.36
CA PRO A 661 -44.27 59.65 -10.67
C PRO A 661 -43.34 60.86 -10.84
N VAL A 662 -42.39 60.68 -11.75
CA VAL A 662 -41.35 61.63 -12.16
C VAL A 662 -41.91 62.70 -13.10
N GLU A 663 -41.10 63.69 -13.49
CA GLU A 663 -41.54 64.81 -14.37
C GLU A 663 -42.08 64.36 -15.75
N THR A 664 -41.79 63.12 -16.20
CA THR A 664 -42.39 62.52 -17.41
C THR A 664 -43.81 61.98 -17.20
N GLU A 665 -44.21 61.69 -15.96
CA GLU A 665 -45.45 61.01 -15.59
C GLU A 665 -46.35 61.87 -14.68
N MET A 666 -46.24 63.20 -14.77
CA MET A 666 -46.93 64.17 -13.91
C MET A 666 -48.42 63.87 -13.73
N VAL A 667 -48.80 63.46 -12.52
CA VAL A 667 -50.21 63.20 -12.18
C VAL A 667 -50.90 64.52 -11.84
N TRP A 668 -51.92 64.86 -12.62
CA TRP A 668 -52.77 66.04 -12.41
C TRP A 668 -54.08 65.64 -11.72
N VAL A 669 -54.54 66.43 -10.75
CA VAL A 669 -55.86 66.21 -10.12
C VAL A 669 -56.65 67.51 -9.96
N ALA A 670 -57.93 67.44 -10.28
CA ALA A 670 -58.89 68.51 -10.08
C ALA A 670 -59.25 68.68 -8.60
N TYR A 671 -59.55 69.92 -8.21
CA TYR A 671 -60.04 70.27 -6.87
C TYR A 671 -61.19 69.35 -6.41
N SER A 672 -61.12 68.84 -5.17
CA SER A 672 -62.03 67.84 -4.58
C SER A 672 -62.08 66.44 -5.24
N GLY A 673 -61.18 66.14 -6.18
CA GLY A 673 -61.09 64.84 -6.84
C GLY A 673 -60.42 63.72 -6.02
N ASN A 674 -60.67 62.48 -6.43
CA ASN A 674 -59.82 61.35 -6.06
C ASN A 674 -58.55 61.37 -6.92
N LEU A 675 -57.42 61.03 -6.30
CA LEU A 675 -56.09 60.97 -6.90
C LEU A 675 -55.56 59.54 -6.79
N GLN A 676 -54.98 59.04 -7.88
CA GLN A 676 -54.28 57.76 -7.93
C GLN A 676 -52.84 58.00 -8.38
N VAL A 677 -51.87 57.59 -7.55
CA VAL A 677 -50.43 57.77 -7.78
C VAL A 677 -49.81 56.38 -7.85
N PRO A 678 -49.38 55.91 -9.03
CA PRO A 678 -48.72 54.61 -9.12
C PRO A 678 -47.33 54.69 -8.49
N VAL A 679 -46.91 53.59 -7.85
CA VAL A 679 -45.52 53.35 -7.45
C VAL A 679 -44.94 52.37 -8.45
N HIS A 680 -43.93 52.80 -9.20
CA HIS A 680 -43.28 52.01 -10.22
C HIS A 680 -42.10 51.24 -9.63
N PHE A 681 -41.82 50.08 -10.21
CA PHE A 681 -40.69 49.24 -9.90
C PHE A 681 -39.95 48.88 -11.18
N ALA A 682 -38.62 48.93 -11.14
CA ALA A 682 -37.76 48.41 -12.20
C ALA A 682 -36.93 47.23 -11.67
N ALA A 683 -37.17 46.04 -12.23
CA ALA A 683 -36.47 44.82 -11.87
C ALA A 683 -35.09 44.77 -12.54
N GLN A 684 -34.06 45.25 -11.84
CA GLN A 684 -32.68 45.23 -12.30
C GLN A 684 -31.94 44.10 -11.57
N GLY A 685 -31.86 42.93 -12.21
CA GLY A 685 -31.09 41.76 -11.75
C GLY A 685 -31.58 41.02 -10.49
N ASN A 686 -32.57 41.54 -9.75
CA ASN A 686 -32.91 41.04 -8.40
C ASN A 686 -34.34 40.50 -8.24
N ALA A 687 -34.43 39.31 -7.64
CA ALA A 687 -35.65 38.55 -7.36
C ALA A 687 -36.40 39.06 -6.09
N VAL A 688 -36.97 40.26 -6.18
CA VAL A 688 -37.69 40.91 -5.07
C VAL A 688 -39.01 40.19 -4.76
N ARG A 689 -39.21 39.82 -3.49
CA ARG A 689 -40.41 39.12 -2.98
C ARG A 689 -41.13 39.85 -1.84
N SER A 690 -40.47 40.80 -1.19
CA SER A 690 -41.11 41.80 -0.33
C SER A 690 -40.45 43.17 -0.49
N ALA A 691 -41.23 44.22 -0.21
CA ALA A 691 -40.78 45.61 -0.28
C ALA A 691 -41.45 46.42 0.84
N SER A 692 -40.68 47.25 1.54
CA SER A 692 -41.25 48.24 2.47
C SER A 692 -40.56 49.59 2.35
N PHE A 693 -41.35 50.64 2.41
CA PHE A 693 -40.96 52.03 2.21
C PHE A 693 -41.94 52.93 3.00
N SER A 694 -41.65 54.22 3.15
CA SER A 694 -42.68 55.18 3.57
C SER A 694 -42.85 56.24 2.49
N ILE A 695 -44.02 56.88 2.46
CA ILE A 695 -44.27 58.10 1.69
C ILE A 695 -44.46 59.26 2.66
N ASP A 696 -43.98 60.43 2.29
CA ASP A 696 -44.29 61.72 2.92
C ASP A 696 -45.00 62.60 1.87
N TYR A 697 -46.12 63.23 2.26
CA TYR A 697 -46.99 64.01 1.37
C TYR A 697 -47.62 65.18 2.13
N ALA A 698 -48.04 66.23 1.41
CA ALA A 698 -48.64 67.42 2.03
C ALA A 698 -50.06 67.17 2.58
N GLU A 699 -50.16 66.66 3.82
CA GLU A 699 -51.43 66.32 4.50
C GLU A 699 -52.43 67.47 4.63
N ALA A 700 -51.97 68.71 4.49
CA ALA A 700 -52.84 69.88 4.44
C ALA A 700 -53.81 69.81 3.25
N CYS A 701 -53.38 69.30 2.10
CA CYS A 701 -54.14 69.21 0.85
C CYS A 701 -54.59 67.77 0.55
N LEU A 702 -53.66 66.81 0.56
CA LEU A 702 -53.96 65.41 0.22
C LEU A 702 -54.33 64.62 1.47
N THR A 703 -55.36 63.78 1.38
CA THR A 703 -55.70 62.79 2.42
C THR A 703 -55.50 61.40 1.85
N PHE A 704 -54.58 60.60 2.39
CA PHE A 704 -54.37 59.22 1.95
C PHE A 704 -55.58 58.34 2.29
N THR A 705 -56.14 57.65 1.29
CA THR A 705 -57.37 56.85 1.41
C THR A 705 -57.14 55.35 1.30
N GLY A 706 -55.99 54.89 0.78
CA GLY A 706 -55.60 53.47 0.80
C GLY A 706 -54.70 53.03 -0.35
N LEU A 707 -54.50 51.71 -0.45
CA LEU A 707 -53.74 51.06 -1.54
C LEU A 707 -54.70 50.30 -2.47
N SER A 708 -54.39 50.31 -3.77
CA SER A 708 -55.11 49.56 -4.81
C SER A 708 -54.12 49.16 -5.91
N GLY A 709 -54.59 48.53 -7.00
CA GLY A 709 -53.75 48.29 -8.19
C GLY A 709 -52.47 47.48 -7.94
N PHE A 710 -52.50 46.52 -7.01
CA PHE A 710 -51.37 45.62 -6.77
C PHE A 710 -51.08 44.75 -7.99
N GLN A 711 -49.80 44.53 -8.27
CA GLN A 711 -49.36 43.60 -9.32
C GLN A 711 -49.81 42.15 -9.04
N SER A 712 -49.95 41.32 -10.08
CA SER A 712 -50.45 39.95 -9.94
C SER A 712 -49.59 39.10 -8.99
N GLY A 713 -50.23 38.48 -8.00
CA GLY A 713 -49.56 37.73 -6.92
C GLY A 713 -49.10 38.58 -5.73
N TRP A 714 -49.26 39.91 -5.77
CA TRP A 714 -48.86 40.82 -4.70
C TRP A 714 -50.02 41.31 -3.85
N SER A 715 -49.70 41.63 -2.60
CA SER A 715 -50.62 42.22 -1.62
C SER A 715 -49.84 43.16 -0.70
N GLY A 716 -50.52 44.06 -0.01
CA GLY A 716 -49.84 44.98 0.89
C GLY A 716 -50.74 45.66 1.91
N SER A 717 -50.11 46.37 2.83
CA SER A 717 -50.76 47.15 3.88
C SER A 717 -50.09 48.51 4.03
N ALA A 718 -50.88 49.50 4.43
CA ALA A 718 -50.40 50.82 4.82
C ALA A 718 -50.66 51.04 6.31
N GLY A 719 -49.74 51.73 6.98
CA GLY A 719 -49.91 52.21 8.34
C GLY A 719 -50.94 53.35 8.42
N THR A 720 -51.35 53.69 9.65
CA THR A 720 -52.13 54.92 9.88
C THR A 720 -51.26 56.14 9.57
N PRO A 721 -51.74 57.14 8.78
CA PRO A 721 -51.02 58.38 8.57
C PRO A 721 -50.65 59.07 9.88
N THR A 722 -49.42 59.57 9.95
CA THR A 722 -48.97 60.46 11.03
C THR A 722 -49.59 61.86 10.86
N THR A 723 -49.56 62.69 11.91
CA THR A 723 -49.95 64.12 11.85
C THR A 723 -48.84 64.99 11.25
N SER A 724 -48.25 64.51 10.16
CA SER A 724 -47.19 65.12 9.37
C SER A 724 -47.11 64.46 7.98
N GLY A 725 -48.19 63.86 7.47
CA GLY A 725 -48.23 63.24 6.13
C GLY A 725 -47.49 61.92 5.94
N ILE A 726 -46.67 61.45 6.89
CA ILE A 726 -45.91 60.19 6.68
C ILE A 726 -46.80 58.95 6.83
N VAL A 727 -46.76 58.05 5.85
CA VAL A 727 -47.40 56.72 5.82
C VAL A 727 -46.37 55.65 5.46
N GLY A 728 -46.18 54.66 6.33
CA GLY A 728 -45.39 53.46 6.03
C GLY A 728 -46.19 52.42 5.23
N ILE A 729 -45.57 51.78 4.24
CA ILE A 729 -46.17 50.81 3.33
C ILE A 729 -45.33 49.53 3.33
N ALA A 730 -45.99 48.37 3.35
CA ALA A 730 -45.35 47.06 3.23
C ALA A 730 -46.09 46.19 2.21
N LEU A 731 -45.35 45.68 1.21
CA LEU A 731 -45.81 44.86 0.10
C LEU A 731 -45.15 43.47 0.18
N ASN A 732 -45.89 42.41 -0.13
CA ASN A 732 -45.43 41.03 -0.14
C ASN A 732 -46.03 40.27 -1.33
N GLY A 733 -45.19 39.54 -2.07
CA GLY A 733 -45.57 38.75 -3.24
C GLY A 733 -45.49 37.24 -3.01
N SER A 734 -46.34 36.48 -3.70
CA SER A 734 -46.11 35.05 -3.98
C SER A 734 -45.29 34.83 -5.26
N THR A 735 -45.16 35.87 -6.08
CA THR A 735 -44.42 35.96 -7.34
C THR A 735 -43.32 37.02 -7.22
N ASP A 736 -42.32 37.00 -8.10
CA ASP A 736 -41.34 38.08 -8.19
C ASP A 736 -42.02 39.41 -8.55
N LEU A 737 -41.47 40.52 -8.08
CA LEU A 737 -41.90 41.84 -8.55
C LEU A 737 -41.32 42.04 -9.95
N ALA A 738 -42.15 41.88 -10.99
CA ALA A 738 -41.80 42.29 -12.35
C ALA A 738 -41.79 43.81 -12.47
N SER A 739 -41.08 44.34 -13.48
CA SER A 739 -41.06 45.77 -13.79
C SER A 739 -42.45 46.28 -14.18
N GLY A 740 -42.86 47.44 -13.67
CA GLY A 740 -44.19 48.01 -13.85
C GLY A 740 -44.73 48.68 -12.58
N THR A 741 -46.03 48.95 -12.53
CA THR A 741 -46.69 49.49 -11.33
C THR A 741 -46.82 48.40 -10.25
N ALA A 742 -46.06 48.53 -9.16
CA ALA A 742 -46.09 47.58 -8.04
C ALA A 742 -47.37 47.72 -7.19
N VAL A 743 -47.80 48.96 -6.95
CA VAL A 743 -49.01 49.33 -6.18
C VAL A 743 -49.46 50.74 -6.57
N VAL A 744 -50.74 51.05 -6.41
CA VAL A 744 -51.30 52.40 -6.56
C VAL A 744 -51.67 52.98 -5.19
N LEU A 745 -51.14 54.16 -4.89
CA LEU A 745 -51.50 54.98 -3.74
C LEU A 745 -52.77 55.78 -4.07
N ASN A 746 -53.75 55.77 -3.18
CA ASN A 746 -55.00 56.50 -3.36
C ASN A 746 -55.05 57.65 -2.36
N PHE A 747 -55.48 58.82 -2.84
CA PHE A 747 -55.75 60.00 -2.02
C PHE A 747 -57.07 60.64 -2.42
N SER A 748 -57.61 61.50 -1.56
CA SER A 748 -58.57 62.53 -1.93
C SER A 748 -57.97 63.92 -1.72
N ALA A 749 -58.14 64.80 -2.70
CA ALA A 749 -57.82 66.22 -2.58
C ALA A 749 -58.90 66.93 -1.75
N ASN A 750 -58.50 67.76 -0.79
CA ASN A 750 -59.43 68.54 0.06
C ASN A 750 -59.49 70.03 -0.34
N ASP A 751 -60.32 70.81 0.37
CA ASP A 751 -60.54 72.23 0.07
C ASP A 751 -59.30 73.16 0.21
N ALA A 752 -58.20 72.68 0.79
CA ALA A 752 -56.94 73.43 0.88
C ALA A 752 -55.99 73.20 -0.32
N CYS A 753 -56.33 72.30 -1.25
CA CYS A 753 -55.58 72.12 -2.49
C CYS A 753 -55.84 73.27 -3.48
N THR A 754 -55.08 74.37 -3.37
CA THR A 754 -55.19 75.48 -4.33
C THR A 754 -54.69 75.11 -5.73
N SER A 755 -55.30 75.68 -6.77
CA SER A 755 -54.82 75.56 -8.15
C SER A 755 -53.37 76.06 -8.29
N GLY A 756 -52.56 75.35 -9.08
CA GLY A 756 -51.14 75.64 -9.29
C GLY A 756 -50.24 75.21 -8.12
N THR A 757 -50.78 74.51 -7.11
CA THR A 757 -49.97 73.92 -6.04
C THR A 757 -49.33 72.65 -6.54
N VAL A 758 -48.02 72.52 -6.35
CA VAL A 758 -47.31 71.24 -6.47
C VAL A 758 -47.22 70.63 -5.07
N SER A 759 -47.77 69.43 -4.90
CA SER A 759 -47.51 68.60 -3.72
C SER A 759 -46.42 67.59 -4.08
N PRO A 760 -45.22 67.67 -3.50
CA PRO A 760 -44.29 66.55 -3.58
C PRO A 760 -44.90 65.33 -2.89
N ILE A 761 -44.52 64.15 -3.36
CA ILE A 761 -44.68 62.88 -2.64
C ILE A 761 -43.30 62.21 -2.68
N THR A 762 -42.65 62.12 -1.52
CA THR A 762 -41.27 61.64 -1.42
C THR A 762 -41.20 60.29 -0.72
N LEU A 763 -40.31 59.41 -1.17
CA LEU A 763 -39.99 58.15 -0.52
C LEU A 763 -39.10 58.41 0.70
N THR A 764 -39.63 58.13 1.89
CA THR A 764 -39.00 58.48 3.17
C THR A 764 -38.79 57.29 4.09
N GLY A 765 -37.90 57.46 5.06
CA GLY A 765 -37.41 56.38 5.92
C GLY A 765 -36.39 55.51 5.19
N ALA A 766 -36.25 54.25 5.65
CA ALA A 766 -35.40 53.27 5.00
C ALA A 766 -36.24 52.38 4.08
N THR A 767 -36.21 52.65 2.77
CA THR A 767 -36.73 51.69 1.78
C THR A 767 -35.89 50.42 1.81
N SER A 768 -36.55 49.27 1.88
CA SER A 768 -35.93 47.95 1.86
C SER A 768 -36.70 47.03 0.93
N LEU A 769 -35.98 46.46 -0.02
CA LEU A 769 -36.42 45.34 -0.85
C LEU A 769 -35.81 44.07 -0.24
N ALA A 770 -36.47 42.91 -0.38
CA ALA A 770 -35.90 41.63 0.06
C ALA A 770 -36.38 40.45 -0.77
N ASP A 771 -35.59 39.37 -0.78
CA ASP A 771 -35.84 38.13 -1.52
C ASP A 771 -36.84 37.19 -0.80
N VAL A 772 -37.00 35.96 -1.31
CA VAL A 772 -37.78 34.87 -0.68
C VAL A 772 -37.32 34.50 0.73
N SER A 773 -36.05 34.77 1.06
CA SER A 773 -35.39 34.46 2.33
C SER A 773 -35.43 35.65 3.32
N ASN A 774 -36.05 36.77 2.94
CA ASN A 774 -36.03 38.04 3.67
C ASN A 774 -34.60 38.62 3.85
N ILE A 775 -33.70 38.36 2.90
CA ILE A 775 -32.37 38.97 2.81
C ILE A 775 -32.54 40.37 2.20
N PRO A 776 -32.07 41.46 2.85
CA PRO A 776 -32.15 42.80 2.30
C PRO A 776 -31.36 42.95 0.99
N LEU A 777 -32.03 43.45 -0.03
CA LEU A 777 -31.49 43.80 -1.34
C LEU A 777 -31.27 45.32 -1.40
N PRO A 778 -30.16 45.81 -1.99
CA PRO A 778 -29.99 47.24 -2.21
C PRO A 778 -31.03 47.74 -3.22
N ALA A 779 -31.53 48.94 -2.96
CA ALA A 779 -32.57 49.60 -3.76
C ALA A 779 -32.12 50.99 -4.18
N LEU A 780 -32.56 51.44 -5.35
CA LEU A 780 -32.62 52.86 -5.69
C LEU A 780 -34.04 53.39 -5.43
N THR A 781 -34.17 54.67 -5.10
CA THR A 781 -35.46 55.33 -4.87
C THR A 781 -35.50 56.69 -5.53
N LEU A 782 -36.60 57.00 -6.22
CA LEU A 782 -36.80 58.27 -6.91
C LEU A 782 -38.13 58.91 -6.50
N ASP A 783 -38.04 60.18 -6.09
CA ASP A 783 -39.16 60.98 -5.59
C ASP A 783 -40.05 61.52 -6.73
N GLY A 784 -41.33 61.80 -6.41
CA GLY A 784 -42.31 62.26 -7.39
C GLY A 784 -43.09 63.50 -6.96
N ALA A 785 -43.91 64.03 -7.87
CA ALA A 785 -44.71 65.22 -7.64
C ALA A 785 -46.11 65.13 -8.25
N VAL A 786 -47.10 65.72 -7.56
CA VAL A 786 -48.49 65.81 -8.00
C VAL A 786 -48.89 67.27 -8.15
N HIS A 787 -49.53 67.61 -9.27
CA HIS A 787 -49.89 68.98 -9.61
C HIS A 787 -51.42 69.18 -9.51
N ILE A 788 -51.85 70.20 -8.77
CA ILE A 788 -53.27 70.54 -8.57
C ILE A 788 -53.73 71.55 -9.64
N VAL A 789 -54.78 71.24 -10.40
CA VAL A 789 -55.38 72.18 -11.39
C VAL A 789 -56.57 72.94 -10.83
N ALA A 790 -56.91 74.08 -11.46
CA ALA A 790 -58.19 74.74 -11.22
C ALA A 790 -59.31 73.94 -11.88
N ASN A 791 -60.44 73.81 -11.19
CA ASN A 791 -61.69 73.41 -11.82
C ASN A 791 -62.45 74.69 -12.23
N ASP A 792 -61.99 75.35 -13.31
CA ASP A 792 -62.64 76.53 -13.88
C ASP A 792 -62.61 76.55 -15.42
N ALA A 793 -63.55 77.30 -16.02
CA ALA A 793 -63.93 77.31 -17.44
C ALA A 793 -62.88 77.88 -18.42
N ARG A 794 -61.58 77.73 -18.11
CA ARG A 794 -60.44 77.98 -19.00
C ARG A 794 -59.69 76.70 -19.36
N GLY A 795 -60.03 75.57 -18.72
CA GLY A 795 -59.57 74.23 -19.10
C GLY A 795 -60.62 73.43 -19.90
N ASP A 796 -61.69 74.08 -20.36
CA ASP A 796 -62.82 73.47 -21.07
C ASP A 796 -62.95 74.16 -22.45
N CYS A 797 -62.12 73.74 -23.40
CA CYS A 797 -62.07 74.31 -24.74
C CYS A 797 -63.22 73.83 -25.64
N ASN A 798 -63.91 72.75 -25.26
CA ASN A 798 -65.07 72.23 -25.97
C ASN A 798 -66.42 72.75 -25.41
N SER A 799 -66.43 73.21 -24.15
CA SER A 799 -67.56 73.76 -23.39
C SER A 799 -68.63 72.74 -23.00
N ASP A 800 -68.23 71.62 -22.39
CA ASP A 800 -69.12 70.56 -21.86
C ASP A 800 -69.19 70.45 -20.32
N ASP A 801 -68.58 71.39 -19.58
CA ASP A 801 -68.42 71.40 -18.11
C ASP A 801 -67.59 70.21 -17.54
N ILE A 802 -66.88 69.42 -18.38
CA ILE A 802 -66.09 68.25 -17.95
C ILE A 802 -64.69 68.29 -18.60
N VAL A 803 -63.72 68.94 -17.95
CA VAL A 803 -62.31 69.00 -18.39
C VAL A 803 -61.77 67.60 -18.71
N ASN A 804 -61.60 67.31 -20.00
CA ASN A 804 -61.22 66.00 -20.53
C ASN A 804 -60.25 66.12 -21.71
N ALA A 805 -59.91 64.99 -22.36
CA ALA A 805 -58.94 64.98 -23.47
C ALA A 805 -59.34 65.87 -24.65
N ALA A 806 -60.64 66.15 -24.85
CA ALA A 806 -61.15 67.04 -25.89
C ALA A 806 -60.78 68.52 -25.70
N ASP A 807 -60.28 68.91 -24.53
CA ASP A 807 -60.03 70.32 -24.17
C ASP A 807 -58.59 70.80 -24.41
N PHE A 808 -57.70 69.89 -24.82
CA PHE A 808 -56.28 70.18 -25.02
C PHE A 808 -55.98 70.37 -26.51
N VAL A 809 -55.82 71.63 -26.93
CA VAL A 809 -55.30 71.96 -28.27
C VAL A 809 -53.78 71.76 -28.29
N ALA A 810 -53.32 70.57 -28.66
CA ALA A 810 -51.91 70.30 -28.89
C ALA A 810 -51.45 70.87 -30.25
N GLU A 811 -50.47 71.76 -30.25
CA GLU A 811 -49.79 72.20 -31.48
C GLU A 811 -48.71 71.17 -31.87
N VAL A 812 -49.19 70.06 -32.44
CA VAL A 812 -48.40 68.99 -33.07
C VAL A 812 -47.50 69.55 -34.18
N LEU A 813 -46.18 69.38 -34.06
CA LEU A 813 -45.19 69.84 -35.05
C LEU A 813 -44.34 68.69 -35.61
N GLU A 814 -44.98 67.69 -36.20
CA GLU A 814 -44.34 66.59 -36.96
C GLU A 814 -45.45 65.79 -37.69
N SER A 815 -45.08 65.13 -38.79
CA SER A 815 -45.97 65.02 -39.95
C SER A 815 -45.52 63.93 -40.93
N PHE A 816 -46.40 63.17 -41.59
CA PHE A 816 -47.82 63.41 -41.93
C PHE A 816 -48.68 62.17 -41.58
N ASP A 817 -49.88 62.30 -41.01
CA ASP A 817 -51.21 62.25 -41.68
C ASP A 817 -51.66 60.89 -42.24
N THR A 818 -52.98 60.72 -42.38
CA THR A 818 -53.70 59.45 -42.61
C THR A 818 -54.73 59.62 -43.74
N ASN A 819 -55.49 58.60 -44.17
CA ASN A 819 -56.87 58.83 -44.67
C ASN A 819 -57.74 57.55 -44.84
N SER A 820 -58.71 57.33 -43.93
CA SER A 820 -59.82 56.33 -44.04
C SER A 820 -59.39 54.84 -44.09
N VAL A 821 -60.22 53.80 -43.90
CA VAL A 821 -61.67 53.60 -44.11
C VAL A 821 -62.35 52.82 -42.92
N PRO A 822 -63.51 52.13 -43.04
CA PRO A 822 -64.67 52.40 -42.17
C PRO A 822 -64.78 51.54 -40.90
N ALA A 823 -65.74 51.91 -40.04
CA ALA A 823 -66.06 51.29 -38.75
C ALA A 823 -66.68 49.87 -38.84
N SER A 824 -65.90 48.88 -39.29
CA SER A 824 -66.31 47.46 -39.30
C SER A 824 -65.15 46.45 -39.25
N PHE A 825 -64.00 46.80 -38.66
CA PHE A 825 -62.88 45.87 -38.40
C PHE A 825 -62.61 45.75 -36.89
N PRO A 826 -62.09 44.60 -36.39
CA PRO A 826 -61.95 44.34 -34.94
C PRO A 826 -60.67 44.89 -34.31
N ASP A 827 -60.64 44.88 -32.98
CA ASP A 827 -59.69 45.61 -32.11
C ASP A 827 -58.28 44.98 -31.97
N ASN A 828 -57.71 44.38 -33.03
CA ASN A 828 -56.50 43.55 -32.93
C ASN A 828 -55.36 43.88 -33.91
N HIS A 829 -55.15 45.16 -34.25
CA HIS A 829 -53.89 45.62 -34.86
C HIS A 829 -53.34 46.89 -34.18
N TRP A 830 -52.02 47.02 -34.19
CA TRP A 830 -51.23 47.57 -33.07
C TRP A 830 -50.52 48.91 -33.36
N LEU A 831 -51.00 49.72 -34.31
CA LEU A 831 -50.21 50.78 -34.95
C LEU A 831 -50.93 52.15 -35.06
N TYR A 832 -50.93 52.98 -33.99
CA TYR A 832 -51.38 54.40 -33.98
C TYR A 832 -50.97 55.11 -32.65
N VAL A 833 -50.35 56.33 -32.61
CA VAL A 833 -49.85 56.90 -31.32
C VAL A 833 -48.61 57.84 -31.20
N HIS A 834 -48.30 59.06 -31.73
CA HIS A 834 -48.84 60.17 -32.58
C HIS A 834 -47.62 61.05 -33.10
N THR A 835 -47.52 62.40 -33.02
CA THR A 835 -46.34 63.21 -33.53
C THR A 835 -46.09 64.63 -32.93
N GLY A 836 -44.84 65.17 -32.90
CA GLY A 836 -44.43 66.57 -32.54
C GLY A 836 -43.43 66.96 -31.38
N THR A 837 -42.27 66.31 -31.09
CA THR A 837 -41.40 66.36 -29.83
C THR A 837 -41.99 65.66 -28.56
N PHE A 838 -41.33 65.47 -27.38
CA PHE A 838 -42.03 65.06 -26.11
C PHE A 838 -41.19 65.06 -24.82
N ASN A 839 -41.91 65.11 -23.68
CA ASN A 839 -41.86 64.06 -22.63
C ASN A 839 -43.26 63.40 -22.58
N GLY A 840 -43.51 62.18 -23.13
CA GLY A 840 -44.81 61.51 -22.96
C GLY A 840 -45.46 60.53 -23.99
N SER A 841 -45.05 60.37 -25.26
CA SER A 841 -45.60 59.36 -26.23
C SER A 841 -44.82 59.28 -27.57
N ALA A 842 -45.34 58.58 -28.60
CA ALA A 842 -44.60 58.11 -29.79
C ALA A 842 -45.21 58.50 -31.17
N ILE A 843 -45.35 57.53 -32.10
CA ILE A 843 -45.31 57.54 -33.60
C ILE A 843 -46.66 57.76 -34.35
N GLY A 844 -46.62 58.42 -35.51
CA GLY A 844 -47.82 58.76 -36.30
C GLY A 844 -47.56 59.34 -37.69
N CYS A 845 -46.53 58.86 -38.41
CA CYS A 845 -46.22 59.28 -39.78
C CYS A 845 -46.56 58.18 -40.81
N ASP A 846 -47.39 58.49 -41.80
CA ASP A 846 -47.28 58.07 -43.20
C ASP A 846 -46.73 59.29 -43.97
N ALA A 847 -45.41 59.33 -44.16
CA ALA A 847 -44.74 60.52 -44.69
C ALA A 847 -44.87 60.69 -46.21
N ASN A 848 -45.54 59.74 -46.90
CA ASN A 848 -45.70 59.74 -48.36
C ASN A 848 -47.17 59.85 -48.83
N ALA A 849 -48.14 59.79 -47.92
CA ALA A 849 -49.59 59.80 -48.14
C ALA A 849 -50.08 58.63 -49.03
N SER A 850 -49.63 57.41 -48.74
CA SER A 850 -50.04 56.19 -49.45
C SER A 850 -50.52 55.08 -48.51
N THR A 851 -51.38 54.19 -49.02
CA THR A 851 -51.97 53.11 -48.22
C THR A 851 -51.00 51.93 -47.99
N GLN A 852 -49.71 52.20 -47.84
CA GLN A 852 -48.59 51.26 -47.71
C GLN A 852 -47.51 51.89 -46.83
N VAL A 853 -47.13 51.20 -45.75
CA VAL A 853 -46.02 51.60 -44.86
C VAL A 853 -44.71 51.61 -45.65
N ASP A 854 -43.93 52.69 -45.55
CA ASP A 854 -42.54 52.73 -46.01
C ASP A 854 -41.56 53.17 -44.92
N VAL A 855 -40.27 53.30 -45.26
CA VAL A 855 -39.19 53.53 -44.29
C VAL A 855 -39.21 54.94 -43.68
N ALA A 856 -40.01 55.86 -44.22
CA ALA A 856 -40.13 57.23 -43.71
C ALA A 856 -41.02 57.38 -42.46
N ASP A 857 -41.65 56.30 -41.99
CA ASP A 857 -42.85 56.34 -41.14
C ASP A 857 -42.60 56.14 -39.62
N ILE A 858 -41.40 55.73 -39.21
CA ILE A 858 -41.17 54.96 -37.96
C ILE A 858 -40.51 55.76 -36.80
N LEU A 859 -40.22 57.06 -36.93
CA LEU A 859 -39.42 57.82 -35.94
C LEU A 859 -40.12 59.11 -35.40
N CYS A 860 -40.34 59.18 -34.07
CA CYS A 860 -40.76 60.32 -33.19
C CYS A 860 -42.17 60.29 -32.50
N THR A 861 -42.74 61.45 -32.08
CA THR A 861 -43.25 61.76 -30.68
C THR A 861 -43.99 63.15 -30.58
N VAL A 862 -45.13 63.47 -29.85
CA VAL A 862 -45.93 64.80 -29.66
C VAL A 862 -45.66 65.84 -28.50
N LEU A 863 -45.56 67.17 -28.71
CA LEU A 863 -45.41 68.18 -27.62
C LEU A 863 -46.71 68.88 -27.13
N VAL A 864 -46.72 69.38 -25.88
CA VAL A 864 -47.84 70.14 -25.26
C VAL A 864 -47.43 71.55 -24.80
N VAL A 865 -48.11 72.59 -25.30
CA VAL A 865 -47.97 74.01 -24.91
C VAL A 865 -49.35 74.69 -24.92
N PHE A 866 -49.63 75.59 -23.96
CA PHE A 866 -50.95 76.22 -23.80
C PHE A 866 -51.09 77.60 -24.50
N GLY A 867 -51.50 77.60 -25.77
CA GLY A 867 -51.99 78.79 -26.51
C GLY A 867 -50.92 79.78 -27.02
N ASP A 868 -51.17 80.59 -28.06
CA ASP A 868 -52.47 81.00 -28.63
C ASP A 868 -52.54 81.17 -30.17
N ASN A 869 -53.78 81.19 -30.70
CA ASN A 869 -54.22 81.79 -31.98
C ASN A 869 -53.76 81.20 -33.35
N SER A 870 -54.63 80.31 -33.90
CA SER A 870 -54.93 80.04 -35.34
C SER A 870 -53.99 79.16 -36.20
N CYS A 871 -54.46 77.96 -36.55
CA CYS A 871 -53.70 76.84 -37.16
C CYS A 871 -53.71 76.80 -38.73
N THR A 872 -52.60 76.40 -39.42
CA THR A 872 -52.50 75.86 -40.83
C THR A 872 -51.03 75.47 -41.29
N LEU A 873 -50.82 74.51 -42.25
CA LEU A 873 -49.53 73.76 -42.63
C LEU A 873 -49.12 73.86 -44.16
N PRO A 874 -48.30 73.02 -44.93
CA PRO A 874 -47.41 71.80 -44.73
C PRO A 874 -46.07 71.66 -45.63
N ALA A 875 -45.53 70.42 -45.87
CA ALA A 875 -44.71 69.89 -47.06
C ALA A 875 -43.10 69.90 -47.05
N VAL A 876 -42.19 69.11 -47.76
CA VAL A 876 -42.09 67.90 -48.71
C VAL A 876 -40.66 67.84 -49.48
N THR A 877 -39.94 66.85 -50.15
CA THR A 877 -39.58 65.35 -50.21
C THR A 877 -38.30 64.95 -51.12
N THR A 878 -37.98 63.62 -51.35
CA THR A 878 -37.18 62.79 -52.40
C THR A 878 -35.61 62.64 -52.46
N ALA A 879 -34.90 61.65 -53.12
CA ALA A 879 -34.78 61.21 -54.57
C ALA A 879 -34.10 59.78 -54.85
N ALA A 880 -33.46 59.47 -56.03
CA ALA A 880 -33.38 58.08 -56.64
C ALA A 880 -32.08 57.50 -57.36
N GLY A 881 -32.09 56.18 -57.69
CA GLY A 881 -31.05 55.34 -58.38
C GLY A 881 -31.59 54.17 -59.30
N GLN A 882 -30.82 53.08 -59.54
CA GLN A 882 -31.28 51.85 -60.28
C GLN A 882 -32.03 50.87 -59.35
N PRO A 883 -32.94 50.01 -59.86
CA PRO A 883 -33.76 49.14 -59.01
C PRO A 883 -33.15 47.77 -58.67
N ALA A 884 -33.44 47.31 -57.45
CA ALA A 884 -33.33 45.91 -57.02
C ALA A 884 -34.58 45.11 -57.46
N VAL A 885 -34.52 43.77 -57.44
CA VAL A 885 -35.62 42.89 -57.90
C VAL A 885 -36.11 41.97 -56.78
N LEU A 886 -37.42 41.91 -56.56
CA LEU A 886 -38.07 40.84 -55.79
C LEU A 886 -38.80 39.87 -56.73
N SER A 887 -38.77 38.57 -56.42
CA SER A 887 -39.18 37.53 -57.36
C SER A 887 -39.95 36.36 -56.74
N LEU A 888 -40.86 35.76 -57.52
CA LEU A 888 -41.71 34.62 -57.17
C LEU A 888 -41.60 33.48 -58.21
N PRO A 889 -41.70 32.19 -57.78
CA PRO A 889 -41.74 31.04 -58.67
C PRO A 889 -43.06 30.95 -59.45
N ALA A 890 -43.06 30.11 -60.49
CA ALA A 890 -44.24 29.84 -61.30
C ALA A 890 -45.31 29.06 -60.51
N ALA A 891 -46.59 29.36 -60.80
CA ALA A 891 -47.74 28.75 -60.13
C ALA A 891 -47.71 27.20 -60.16
N GLN A 892 -47.75 26.57 -58.98
CA GLN A 892 -47.60 25.12 -58.81
C GLN A 892 -48.96 24.46 -58.51
N ALA A 893 -49.19 23.25 -59.03
CA ALA A 893 -50.45 22.51 -58.84
C ALA A 893 -50.26 21.28 -57.94
N ALA A 894 -51.05 21.17 -56.88
CA ALA A 894 -50.98 20.08 -55.89
C ALA A 894 -52.40 19.55 -55.53
N PRO A 895 -52.52 18.34 -54.95
CA PRO A 895 -53.81 17.79 -54.50
C PRO A 895 -54.32 18.45 -53.21
N ALA A 896 -55.61 18.26 -52.90
CA ALA A 896 -56.25 18.79 -51.69
C ALA A 896 -55.50 18.36 -50.41
N GLY A 897 -55.26 19.30 -49.49
CA GLY A 897 -54.58 19.06 -48.21
C GLY A 897 -53.07 18.83 -48.33
N ALA A 898 -52.47 19.10 -49.49
CA ALA A 898 -51.01 19.18 -49.63
C ALA A 898 -50.55 20.64 -49.49
N THR A 899 -49.43 20.84 -48.80
CA THR A 899 -48.74 22.13 -48.70
C THR A 899 -47.91 22.40 -49.96
N VAL A 900 -47.87 23.66 -50.39
CA VAL A 900 -47.01 24.17 -51.47
C VAL A 900 -46.16 25.31 -50.91
N GLU A 901 -44.84 25.16 -50.97
CA GLU A 901 -43.88 26.18 -50.52
C GLU A 901 -43.71 27.28 -51.60
N ILE A 902 -43.86 28.54 -51.20
CA ILE A 902 -43.75 29.74 -52.05
C ILE A 902 -42.60 30.63 -51.53
N PRO A 903 -41.35 30.44 -51.98
CA PRO A 903 -40.23 31.33 -51.67
C PRO A 903 -40.32 32.67 -52.41
N VAL A 904 -40.08 33.77 -51.69
CA VAL A 904 -39.82 35.11 -52.27
C VAL A 904 -38.31 35.38 -52.22
N SER A 905 -37.70 35.70 -53.37
CA SER A 905 -36.24 35.93 -53.46
C SER A 905 -35.89 37.37 -53.87
N LEU A 906 -34.90 37.95 -53.20
CA LEU A 906 -34.34 39.27 -53.48
C LEU A 906 -33.07 39.16 -54.36
N ARG A 907 -32.87 40.15 -55.23
CA ARG A 907 -31.65 40.36 -56.01
C ARG A 907 -31.33 41.86 -56.03
N ARG A 908 -30.31 42.31 -55.27
CA ARG A 908 -30.09 43.74 -54.96
C ARG A 908 -29.61 44.59 -56.13
N ASN A 909 -29.02 44.01 -57.17
CA ASN A 909 -28.43 44.74 -58.31
C ASN A 909 -27.49 45.90 -57.87
N ASP A 910 -26.56 45.60 -56.97
CA ASP A 910 -25.61 46.54 -56.33
C ASP A 910 -26.23 47.65 -55.43
N ALA A 911 -27.53 47.58 -55.09
CA ALA A 911 -28.17 48.48 -54.12
C ALA A 911 -28.05 47.95 -52.67
N ALA A 912 -27.59 48.78 -51.75
CA ALA A 912 -27.39 48.41 -50.34
C ALA A 912 -28.71 48.33 -49.54
N VAL A 913 -29.54 47.32 -49.82
CA VAL A 913 -30.87 47.11 -49.22
C VAL A 913 -30.75 46.57 -47.80
N ALA A 914 -31.28 47.29 -46.82
CA ALA A 914 -31.34 46.92 -45.40
C ALA A 914 -32.75 46.63 -44.87
N GLY A 915 -33.78 46.95 -45.65
CA GLY A 915 -35.16 46.63 -45.34
C GLY A 915 -35.97 46.32 -46.59
N ALA A 916 -36.98 45.47 -46.46
CA ALA A 916 -37.88 45.06 -47.53
C ALA A 916 -39.30 44.90 -46.99
N ALA A 917 -40.26 45.55 -47.64
CA ALA A 917 -41.69 45.36 -47.41
C ALA A 917 -42.38 44.95 -48.72
N PHE A 918 -43.31 43.99 -48.69
CA PHE A 918 -44.04 43.53 -49.87
C PHE A 918 -45.32 42.77 -49.51
N ARG A 919 -46.30 42.79 -50.44
CA ARG A 919 -47.57 42.06 -50.32
C ARG A 919 -47.62 40.86 -51.26
N ILE A 920 -47.86 39.68 -50.70
CA ILE A 920 -48.21 38.46 -51.44
C ILE A 920 -49.74 38.35 -51.51
N GLY A 921 -50.31 38.29 -52.71
CA GLY A 921 -51.74 38.02 -52.94
C GLY A 921 -51.98 36.59 -53.41
N ILE A 922 -52.96 35.91 -52.80
CA ILE A 922 -53.32 34.49 -52.97
C ILE A 922 -54.82 34.41 -53.31
N ASP A 923 -55.25 33.42 -54.10
CA ASP A 923 -56.69 33.08 -54.15
C ASP A 923 -57.04 32.15 -52.97
N PRO A 924 -57.76 32.63 -51.92
CA PRO A 924 -58.09 31.83 -50.73
C PRO A 924 -59.04 30.65 -51.04
N ARG A 925 -59.59 30.58 -52.26
CA ARG A 925 -60.34 29.41 -52.73
C ARG A 925 -59.42 28.32 -53.27
N ALA A 926 -58.23 28.66 -53.75
CA ALA A 926 -57.26 27.72 -54.29
C ALA A 926 -56.36 27.14 -53.20
N ALA A 927 -55.75 28.00 -52.38
CA ALA A 927 -54.93 27.61 -51.24
C ALA A 927 -55.09 28.62 -50.09
N LEU A 928 -54.84 28.18 -48.87
CA LEU A 928 -54.88 29.00 -47.66
C LEU A 928 -53.55 28.89 -46.93
N LEU A 929 -53.10 30.00 -46.33
CA LEU A 929 -52.05 29.98 -45.33
C LEU A 929 -52.61 29.35 -44.03
N ASP A 930 -51.77 28.61 -43.31
CA ASP A 930 -52.06 28.29 -41.91
C ASP A 930 -51.71 29.51 -41.04
N THR A 931 -52.73 30.18 -40.51
CA THR A 931 -52.58 31.41 -39.71
C THR A 931 -52.41 31.13 -38.22
N ALA A 932 -52.15 29.88 -37.82
CA ALA A 932 -51.71 29.56 -36.48
C ALA A 932 -50.29 30.09 -36.24
N ASP A 933 -50.09 30.73 -35.10
CA ASP A 933 -48.82 31.15 -34.52
C ASP A 933 -48.72 30.37 -33.19
N ALA A 934 -47.88 29.34 -33.16
CA ALA A 934 -47.91 28.30 -32.11
C ALA A 934 -46.84 28.48 -31.02
N ASP A 935 -45.76 29.20 -31.29
CA ASP A 935 -44.83 29.70 -30.27
C ASP A 935 -45.13 31.14 -29.82
N ASN A 936 -46.10 31.79 -30.47
CA ASN A 936 -46.71 33.07 -30.12
C ASN A 936 -45.75 34.26 -30.31
N ASP A 937 -44.87 34.20 -31.33
CA ASP A 937 -43.89 35.26 -31.65
C ASP A 937 -44.48 36.44 -32.46
N GLY A 938 -45.69 36.26 -33.01
CA GLY A 938 -46.39 37.23 -33.86
C GLY A 938 -46.38 36.88 -35.36
N ILE A 939 -45.70 35.81 -35.77
CA ILE A 939 -45.60 35.33 -37.16
C ILE A 939 -46.28 33.96 -37.27
N PRO A 940 -47.17 33.74 -38.26
CA PRO A 940 -47.76 32.43 -38.48
C PRO A 940 -46.72 31.35 -38.82
N ASP A 941 -46.86 30.14 -38.24
CA ASP A 941 -46.01 28.95 -38.43
C ASP A 941 -45.74 28.64 -39.92
N GLY A 942 -46.71 28.94 -40.80
CA GLY A 942 -46.62 28.78 -42.25
C GLY A 942 -45.76 29.82 -42.98
N ILE A 943 -45.10 30.75 -42.28
CA ILE A 943 -44.22 31.78 -42.85
C ILE A 943 -42.83 31.67 -42.23
N ARG A 944 -41.88 31.17 -43.02
CA ARG A 944 -40.50 30.90 -42.57
C ARG A 944 -39.55 31.94 -43.14
N PHE A 945 -39.01 32.79 -42.29
CA PHE A 945 -38.02 33.80 -42.66
C PHE A 945 -36.62 33.18 -42.80
N ASN A 946 -35.93 33.53 -43.88
CA ASN A 946 -34.59 33.04 -44.23
C ASN A 946 -33.51 34.11 -43.94
N VAL A 947 -33.79 35.05 -43.04
CA VAL A 947 -32.94 36.18 -42.63
C VAL A 947 -32.65 36.10 -41.12
N PRO A 948 -31.65 36.84 -40.60
CA PRO A 948 -31.33 36.83 -39.16
C PRO A 948 -32.53 37.18 -38.28
N ALA A 949 -32.66 36.48 -37.14
CA ALA A 949 -33.85 36.55 -36.28
C ALA A 949 -33.92 37.83 -35.44
N ASP A 950 -32.80 38.53 -35.28
CA ASP A 950 -32.59 39.82 -34.64
C ASP A 950 -33.06 41.02 -35.49
N LEU A 951 -33.35 40.81 -36.78
CA LEU A 951 -34.07 41.79 -37.59
C LEU A 951 -35.53 41.90 -37.12
N MET A 952 -36.07 43.12 -37.16
CA MET A 952 -37.51 43.33 -37.07
C MET A 952 -38.18 42.61 -38.24
N ARG A 953 -39.01 41.62 -37.92
CA ARG A 953 -39.85 40.87 -38.85
C ARG A 953 -41.28 41.14 -38.46
N SER A 954 -42.09 41.58 -39.41
CA SER A 954 -43.52 41.86 -39.22
C SER A 954 -44.31 41.19 -40.33
N VAL A 955 -45.39 40.52 -39.96
CA VAL A 955 -46.35 39.92 -40.88
C VAL A 955 -47.74 40.42 -40.53
N GLN A 956 -48.52 40.78 -41.54
CA GLN A 956 -49.95 41.02 -41.40
C GLN A 956 -50.70 40.23 -42.48
N VAL A 957 -51.54 39.29 -42.04
CA VAL A 957 -52.43 38.53 -42.94
C VAL A 957 -53.82 39.16 -42.89
N SER A 958 -54.47 39.31 -44.04
CA SER A 958 -55.87 39.76 -44.08
C SER A 958 -56.81 38.72 -43.47
N GLU A 959 -57.93 39.14 -42.88
CA GLU A 959 -58.89 38.24 -42.20
C GLU A 959 -59.46 37.12 -43.10
N ASP A 960 -59.39 37.27 -44.41
CA ASP A 960 -59.82 36.30 -45.42
C ASP A 960 -58.69 35.38 -45.94
N GLY A 961 -57.46 35.56 -45.46
CA GLY A 961 -56.27 34.82 -45.91
C GLY A 961 -55.82 35.13 -47.34
N ALA A 962 -56.42 36.12 -48.01
CA ALA A 962 -56.17 36.43 -49.43
C ALA A 962 -54.90 37.27 -49.65
N THR A 963 -54.43 38.00 -48.64
CA THR A 963 -53.21 38.81 -48.73
C THR A 963 -52.36 38.66 -47.48
N ILE A 964 -51.03 38.64 -47.69
CA ILE A 964 -50.00 38.60 -46.66
C ILE A 964 -49.07 39.78 -46.93
N ASP A 965 -49.07 40.77 -46.05
CA ASP A 965 -48.04 41.80 -45.99
C ASP A 965 -46.87 41.30 -45.14
N ILE A 966 -45.65 41.50 -45.63
CA ILE A 966 -44.41 41.09 -44.99
C ILE A 966 -43.48 42.29 -44.98
N ALA A 967 -42.90 42.61 -43.81
CA ALA A 967 -41.84 43.60 -43.67
C ALA A 967 -40.65 43.01 -42.88
N ILE A 968 -39.45 43.32 -43.34
CA ILE A 968 -38.17 42.96 -42.74
C ILE A 968 -37.33 44.23 -42.68
N ALA A 969 -36.78 44.58 -41.51
CA ALA A 969 -35.87 45.72 -41.35
C ALA A 969 -34.90 45.51 -40.20
N ASP A 970 -33.69 46.09 -40.29
CA ASP A 970 -32.86 46.31 -39.11
C ASP A 970 -33.23 47.63 -38.42
N LEU A 971 -33.11 47.67 -37.10
CA LEU A 971 -33.26 48.85 -36.24
C LEU A 971 -31.91 49.26 -35.60
N SER A 972 -30.86 48.45 -35.80
CA SER A 972 -29.54 48.57 -35.19
C SER A 972 -28.56 49.24 -36.16
N LEU A 973 -27.95 50.38 -35.78
CA LEU A 973 -26.94 51.02 -36.63
C LEU A 973 -25.54 50.43 -36.39
N PRO A 974 -24.76 50.08 -37.45
CA PRO A 974 -25.07 50.23 -38.87
C PRO A 974 -26.00 49.11 -39.39
N LEU A 975 -27.04 49.49 -40.15
CA LEU A 975 -28.09 48.56 -40.57
C LEU A 975 -27.53 47.37 -41.37
N PHE A 976 -27.95 46.16 -41.00
CA PHE A 976 -27.67 44.91 -41.69
C PHE A 976 -28.20 44.92 -43.13
N GLU A 977 -27.41 44.43 -44.09
CA GLU A 977 -27.78 44.40 -45.51
C GLU A 977 -28.37 43.03 -45.90
N LEU A 978 -29.61 43.01 -46.39
CA LEU A 978 -30.36 41.79 -46.70
C LEU A 978 -29.68 40.96 -47.81
N PRO A 979 -29.76 39.61 -47.78
CA PRO A 979 -29.07 38.74 -48.74
C PRO A 979 -29.69 38.73 -50.15
N ASP A 980 -28.87 38.39 -51.15
CA ASP A 980 -29.31 38.07 -52.53
C ASP A 980 -29.77 36.60 -52.61
N ASP A 981 -30.83 36.27 -51.88
CA ASP A 981 -31.39 34.91 -51.81
C ASP A 981 -32.90 34.96 -51.48
N VAL A 982 -33.51 33.81 -51.18
CA VAL A 982 -34.83 33.70 -50.54
C VAL A 982 -34.82 34.50 -49.22
N LEU A 983 -35.71 35.49 -49.10
CA LEU A 983 -35.90 36.23 -47.84
C LEU A 983 -36.93 35.54 -46.92
N VAL A 984 -37.96 34.95 -47.51
CA VAL A 984 -39.07 34.30 -46.80
C VAL A 984 -39.70 33.22 -47.67
N THR A 985 -40.16 32.14 -47.04
CA THR A 985 -40.90 31.05 -47.66
C THR A 985 -42.29 30.96 -47.03
N VAL A 986 -43.34 30.91 -47.86
CA VAL A 986 -44.74 30.88 -47.42
C VAL A 986 -45.38 29.56 -47.81
N ASP A 987 -45.93 28.85 -46.83
CA ASP A 987 -46.41 27.48 -46.95
C ASP A 987 -47.94 27.43 -47.02
N LEU A 988 -48.47 27.18 -48.22
CA LEU A 988 -49.91 27.26 -48.49
C LEU A 988 -50.53 25.88 -48.63
N GLN A 989 -51.55 25.55 -47.83
CA GLN A 989 -52.32 24.31 -47.98
C GLN A 989 -53.37 24.45 -49.07
N VAL A 990 -53.32 23.58 -50.08
CA VAL A 990 -54.27 23.58 -51.21
C VAL A 990 -55.64 23.09 -50.76
N THR A 991 -56.67 23.88 -51.01
CA THR A 991 -58.04 23.53 -50.59
C THR A 991 -58.62 22.41 -51.45
N ALA A 992 -59.74 21.83 -51.01
CA ALA A 992 -60.52 20.89 -51.82
C ALA A 992 -61.06 21.49 -53.15
N ALA A 993 -61.08 22.82 -53.31
CA ALA A 993 -61.47 23.51 -54.54
C ALA A 993 -60.29 23.88 -55.45
N GLY A 994 -59.10 24.11 -54.89
CA GLY A 994 -57.86 24.31 -55.66
C GLY A 994 -57.20 23.03 -56.17
N ALA A 995 -57.59 21.88 -55.63
CA ALA A 995 -56.98 20.58 -55.90
C ALA A 995 -56.76 20.27 -57.40
N GLY A 996 -55.48 20.20 -57.81
CA GLY A 996 -55.08 19.92 -59.19
C GLY A 996 -55.18 21.11 -60.16
N GLN A 997 -55.50 22.31 -59.68
CA GLN A 997 -55.27 23.57 -60.39
C GLN A 997 -53.94 24.19 -59.94
N PRO A 998 -53.29 25.04 -60.74
CA PRO A 998 -52.14 25.83 -60.29
C PRO A 998 -52.57 26.85 -59.23
N VAL A 999 -51.90 26.85 -58.07
CA VAL A 999 -52.01 27.91 -57.07
C VAL A 999 -51.32 29.14 -57.63
N VAL A 1000 -52.11 30.12 -58.04
CA VAL A 1000 -51.60 31.41 -58.55
C VAL A 1000 -51.40 32.35 -57.36
N VAL A 1001 -50.17 32.83 -57.22
CA VAL A 1001 -49.78 33.88 -56.29
C VAL A 1001 -49.33 35.13 -57.06
N SER A 1002 -49.36 36.28 -56.41
CA SER A 1002 -48.94 37.56 -56.96
C SER A 1002 -48.09 38.32 -55.95
N LEU A 1003 -47.08 39.07 -56.42
CA LEU A 1003 -46.34 40.01 -55.59
C LEU A 1003 -46.73 41.42 -56.00
N THR A 1004 -47.07 42.25 -55.01
CA THR A 1004 -47.49 43.64 -55.16
C THR A 1004 -46.93 44.47 -54.01
N ASN A 1005 -47.11 45.79 -54.04
CA ASN A 1005 -46.78 46.69 -52.92
C ASN A 1005 -45.34 46.54 -52.40
N ALA A 1006 -44.39 46.27 -53.28
CA ALA A 1006 -42.98 46.12 -52.92
C ALA A 1006 -42.35 47.50 -52.67
N SER A 1007 -41.64 47.63 -51.55
CA SER A 1007 -40.79 48.77 -51.19
C SER A 1007 -39.51 48.25 -50.54
N LEU A 1008 -38.37 48.89 -50.82
CA LEU A 1008 -37.06 48.49 -50.30
C LEU A 1008 -36.38 49.71 -49.66
N GLY A 1009 -35.79 49.54 -48.48
CA GLY A 1009 -35.03 50.56 -47.76
C GLY A 1009 -33.53 50.31 -47.85
N SER A 1010 -32.72 51.37 -47.99
CA SER A 1010 -31.26 51.27 -47.93
C SER A 1010 -30.70 51.36 -46.52
N THR A 1011 -29.44 50.92 -46.35
CA THR A 1011 -28.63 51.09 -45.12
C THR A 1011 -28.51 52.54 -44.62
N GLY A 1012 -28.87 53.53 -45.45
CA GLY A 1012 -28.91 54.96 -45.11
C GLY A 1012 -30.31 55.55 -44.92
N GLY A 1013 -31.37 54.74 -44.79
CA GLY A 1013 -32.75 55.20 -44.57
C GLY A 1013 -33.41 55.86 -45.79
N VAL A 1014 -32.96 55.54 -47.00
CA VAL A 1014 -33.52 56.08 -48.27
C VAL A 1014 -34.14 54.95 -49.09
N ASN A 1015 -35.33 55.17 -49.65
CA ASN A 1015 -36.02 54.20 -50.50
C ASN A 1015 -35.17 53.81 -51.73
N VAL A 1016 -34.96 52.51 -51.89
CA VAL A 1016 -34.34 51.85 -53.03
C VAL A 1016 -35.44 51.52 -54.05
N PRO A 1017 -35.33 51.92 -55.32
CA PRO A 1017 -36.29 51.51 -56.34
C PRO A 1017 -36.36 49.99 -56.48
N VAL A 1018 -37.54 49.45 -56.81
CA VAL A 1018 -37.77 48.00 -56.89
C VAL A 1018 -38.55 47.60 -58.14
N GLU A 1019 -38.22 46.43 -58.68
CA GLU A 1019 -38.88 45.76 -59.81
C GLU A 1019 -39.34 44.35 -59.38
N ILE A 1020 -40.40 43.82 -60.00
CA ILE A 1020 -41.05 42.56 -59.59
C ILE A 1020 -41.02 41.54 -60.73
N GLU A 1021 -40.44 40.36 -60.48
CA GLU A 1021 -40.27 39.26 -61.45
C GLU A 1021 -41.08 38.01 -61.05
N VAL A 1022 -42.16 37.69 -61.79
CA VAL A 1022 -42.97 36.46 -61.55
C VAL A 1022 -42.78 35.48 -62.70
N ALA A 1023 -42.23 34.30 -62.42
CA ALA A 1023 -41.90 33.34 -63.47
C ALA A 1023 -43.16 32.78 -64.18
N GLY A 1024 -43.26 32.98 -65.49
CA GLY A 1024 -44.25 32.31 -66.35
C GLY A 1024 -45.48 33.13 -66.78
N GLN A 1025 -45.54 34.43 -66.49
CA GLN A 1025 -46.54 35.36 -67.07
C GLN A 1025 -45.87 36.64 -67.59
N GLU A 1026 -45.87 36.87 -68.90
CA GLU A 1026 -45.54 38.18 -69.47
C GLU A 1026 -46.76 39.12 -69.31
N ALA A 1027 -46.68 40.08 -68.37
CA ALA A 1027 -47.63 41.18 -68.22
C ALA A 1027 -46.90 42.51 -68.35
N GLY A 1028 -46.81 43.04 -69.58
CA GLY A 1028 -45.90 44.14 -69.89
C GLY A 1028 -46.39 45.56 -69.59
N ASN A 1029 -45.43 46.45 -69.31
CA ASN A 1029 -45.50 47.91 -69.42
C ASN A 1029 -46.68 48.63 -68.74
N GLN A 1030 -46.55 48.90 -67.43
CA GLN A 1030 -46.87 50.24 -66.91
C GLN A 1030 -45.66 50.81 -66.16
N ILE A 1031 -45.05 51.84 -66.73
CA ILE A 1031 -43.88 52.52 -66.17
C ILE A 1031 -44.38 53.60 -65.20
N PHE A 1032 -44.13 53.41 -63.90
CA PHE A 1032 -44.17 54.53 -62.95
C PHE A 1032 -42.88 55.34 -63.08
N LEU A 1033 -43.01 56.64 -63.34
CA LEU A 1033 -41.91 57.58 -63.34
C LEU A 1033 -41.81 58.23 -61.94
N PRO A 1034 -40.76 57.95 -61.14
CA PRO A 1034 -40.52 58.66 -59.89
C PRO A 1034 -39.96 60.06 -60.20
N VAL A 1035 -40.85 61.02 -60.46
CA VAL A 1035 -40.53 62.45 -60.57
C VAL A 1035 -41.38 63.19 -59.53
N MET A 1036 -40.97 63.14 -58.27
CA MET A 1036 -39.89 63.94 -57.65
C MET A 1036 -40.28 65.38 -57.37
N ARG A 1037 -39.86 65.83 -56.18
CA ARG A 1037 -39.50 67.19 -55.77
C ARG A 1037 -40.27 68.34 -56.46
N ARG A 1038 -41.03 69.15 -55.72
CA ARG A 1038 -40.82 69.37 -54.28
C ARG A 1038 -41.60 68.38 -53.43
#